data_AF-D4XBH2-F1
#
_entry.id   AF-D4XBH2-F1
#
_cell.length_a   1.000
_cell.length_b   1.000
_cell.length_c   1.000
_cell.angle_alpha   90.00
_cell.angle_beta   90.00
_cell.angle_gamma   90.00
#
_symmetry.space_group_name_H-M   'P 1'
#
loop_
_entity.id
_entity.type
_entity.pdbx_description
1 polymer ?
#
loop_
_entity_poly.entity_id
_entity_poly.type
_entity_poly.pdbx_seq_one_letter_code
_entity_poly.pdbx_strand_id
1 'polypeptide(L)'
;MSENQDEKSILYTHFGTHSPYWRLSADSDAIELAAIKGATNVAVALKPAQADIIRALTGITSSVRIDISLHGDLLRLHLVGRKINPNEWAGTASAHSDTESVAKDLVEGLSFAETVVSEANSVIVIVDQNGRVQRFNKLSEEYTGKREQDIVGRSVFEMFMTREEAIASRRNIAEFYKRGQSYEVERTINTVKGRRLFLFRNKFVTSGSGEKRVYLICSGTDITEERQAQERLRVLANTDMLTNLPNRHAITARLKAALEVGQEGRGGVLFLDLDNFKRINDHYGHGFGDRLLKAVSVAISTCLSPGQTLARLGGDEFIVLQEQAQAWELEATAERIIERLREPFRQGLIEVYTSCSIGIAMYPDHGADLDSVVRSADIAMYVAKEAGRHTYRVFQPDMDRRNADYVWLDTNLRKALAENHLMLYYQPKLVGRTGEVHSVEALLRWRSPERGMVCPGTFIPYAEESGLISPLGVWVMREAARQAAAWKRDGLNIRIAVNMSARQLDDKGVVSDFMRAIGDAGLDPCMVDIELTESCLIEDEGAAIDLIKQFRQLGARVHLDDFGTGYSSLSQLARIPLDAIKLDASFVRGVNENPVSQALARAIVAVARTLELKVIAEGVETVEEAGFLDTLGVDAKQGYLYAKPMPAAEFVTWLAQRRRLHLIA
;
A
#
# COMPACT_ATOMS: atom_id res chain seq x y z
N MET A 1 85.95 -22.27 31.01
CA MET A 1 84.67 -22.53 31.70
C MET A 1 84.65 -21.82 33.06
N SER A 2 84.75 -20.47 33.13
CA SER A 2 84.64 -19.78 34.43
C SER A 2 83.96 -18.41 34.44
N GLU A 3 83.45 -17.87 33.31
CA GLU A 3 82.61 -16.65 33.33
C GLU A 3 81.10 -16.95 33.47
N ASN A 4 80.66 -18.15 33.07
CA ASN A 4 79.22 -18.50 33.00
C ASN A 4 78.57 -18.81 34.36
N GLN A 5 79.35 -19.16 35.39
CA GLN A 5 78.81 -19.49 36.72
C GLN A 5 78.46 -18.26 37.55
N ASP A 6 79.00 -17.09 37.19
CA ASP A 6 78.89 -15.89 38.03
C ASP A 6 77.49 -15.25 37.92
N GLU A 7 76.98 -15.01 36.71
CA GLU A 7 75.68 -14.35 36.50
C GLU A 7 74.49 -15.14 37.07
N LYS A 8 74.44 -16.47 36.89
CA LYS A 8 73.39 -17.33 37.46
C LYS A 8 73.43 -17.36 38.99
N SER A 9 74.64 -17.37 39.55
CA SER A 9 74.88 -17.36 40.99
C SER A 9 74.46 -16.02 41.59
N ILE A 10 74.79 -14.91 40.92
CA ILE A 10 74.38 -13.55 41.32
C ILE A 10 72.85 -13.42 41.32
N LEU A 11 72.16 -13.87 40.26
CA LEU A 11 70.69 -13.85 40.22
C LEU A 11 70.07 -14.68 41.35
N TYR A 12 70.58 -15.89 41.61
CA TYR A 12 70.08 -16.73 42.70
C TYR A 12 70.38 -16.15 44.08
N THR A 13 71.53 -15.52 44.26
CA THR A 13 71.92 -14.89 45.53
C THR A 13 71.01 -13.71 45.86
N HIS A 14 70.65 -12.89 44.87
CA HIS A 14 69.82 -11.71 45.09
C HIS A 14 68.32 -11.99 45.09
N PHE A 15 67.85 -12.98 44.34
CA PHE A 15 66.41 -13.22 44.14
C PHE A 15 65.95 -14.62 44.58
N GLY A 16 66.84 -15.55 44.95
CA GLY A 16 66.48 -16.93 45.25
C GLY A 16 65.98 -17.73 44.04
N THR A 17 66.11 -17.18 42.84
CA THR A 17 65.71 -17.79 41.55
C THR A 17 66.71 -17.41 40.46
N HIS A 18 66.89 -18.31 39.49
CA HIS A 18 67.70 -18.03 38.30
C HIS A 18 66.94 -17.29 37.19
N SER A 19 65.61 -17.19 37.32
CA SER A 19 64.73 -16.49 36.37
C SER A 19 63.77 -15.54 37.09
N PRO A 20 64.26 -14.40 37.63
CA PRO A 20 63.39 -13.40 38.25
C PRO A 20 62.43 -12.78 37.23
N TYR A 21 61.27 -12.33 37.72
CA TYR A 21 60.33 -11.53 36.95
C TYR A 21 60.88 -10.12 36.77
N TRP A 22 60.75 -9.58 35.57
CA TRP A 22 61.06 -8.17 35.29
C TRP A 22 59.82 -7.39 34.90
N ARG A 23 59.88 -6.08 35.15
CA ARG A 23 58.83 -5.12 34.80
C ARG A 23 59.44 -3.77 34.46
N LEU A 24 58.94 -3.11 33.42
CA LEU A 24 59.33 -1.76 33.03
C LEU A 24 58.09 -0.94 32.71
N SER A 25 57.91 0.16 33.44
CA SER A 25 56.84 1.13 33.20
C SER A 25 57.25 2.20 32.17
N ALA A 26 56.27 2.84 31.55
CA ALA A 26 56.49 3.90 30.57
C ALA A 26 56.98 5.21 31.19
N ASP A 27 56.71 5.43 32.48
CA ASP A 27 57.06 6.64 33.23
C ASP A 27 58.39 6.52 33.99
N SER A 28 59.06 5.37 33.91
CA SER A 28 60.31 5.10 34.63
C SER A 28 61.30 4.35 33.76
N ASP A 29 62.55 4.83 33.72
CA ASP A 29 63.68 4.10 33.13
C ASP A 29 64.29 3.08 34.11
N ALA A 30 63.62 2.78 35.23
CA ALA A 30 64.05 1.73 36.15
C ALA A 30 63.37 0.40 35.84
N ILE A 31 64.16 -0.64 35.55
CA ILE A 31 63.65 -2.00 35.46
C ILE A 31 63.51 -2.57 36.86
N GLU A 32 62.33 -3.09 37.16
CA GLU A 32 62.04 -3.76 38.41
C GLU A 32 62.25 -5.26 38.25
N LEU A 33 62.97 -5.88 39.18
CA LEU A 33 63.24 -7.31 39.24
C LEU A 33 62.69 -7.89 40.55
N ALA A 34 62.07 -9.07 40.48
CA ALA A 34 61.51 -9.75 41.64
C ALA A 34 61.51 -11.27 41.54
N ALA A 35 61.61 -11.93 42.69
CA ALA A 35 61.51 -13.38 42.79
C ALA A 35 60.09 -13.89 42.52
N ILE A 36 59.08 -13.09 42.87
CA ILE A 36 57.66 -13.42 42.79
C ILE A 36 56.97 -12.41 41.90
N LYS A 37 56.13 -12.90 40.99
CA LYS A 37 55.35 -12.07 40.07
C LYS A 37 54.48 -11.06 40.84
N GLY A 38 54.62 -9.78 40.52
CA GLY A 38 53.82 -8.69 41.10
C GLY A 38 54.39 -8.04 42.37
N ALA A 39 55.53 -8.53 42.86
CA ALA A 39 56.34 -7.81 43.85
C ALA A 39 57.49 -7.06 43.14
N THR A 40 58.10 -6.09 43.83
CA THR A 40 59.33 -5.42 43.38
C THR A 40 60.40 -5.66 44.45
N ASN A 41 61.42 -6.46 44.13
CA ASN A 41 62.51 -6.71 45.08
C ASN A 41 63.66 -5.71 44.88
N VAL A 42 64.00 -5.42 43.63
CA VAL A 42 65.09 -4.51 43.27
C VAL A 42 64.67 -3.68 42.05
N ALA A 43 64.91 -2.37 42.07
CA ALA A 43 64.77 -1.50 40.90
C ALA A 43 66.16 -1.05 40.43
N VAL A 44 66.46 -1.26 39.15
CA VAL A 44 67.76 -0.93 38.54
C VAL A 44 67.55 0.13 37.46
N ALA A 45 68.24 1.26 37.57
CA ALA A 45 68.17 2.31 36.56
C ALA A 45 68.82 1.83 35.24
N LEU A 46 68.03 1.86 34.16
CA LEU A 46 68.50 1.62 32.80
C LEU A 46 68.99 2.92 32.17
N LYS A 47 69.83 2.81 31.14
CA LYS A 47 70.07 3.94 30.23
C LYS A 47 68.79 4.22 29.44
N PRO A 48 68.46 5.49 29.11
CA PRO A 48 67.26 5.82 28.32
C PRO A 48 67.15 4.99 27.03
N ALA A 49 68.26 4.81 26.31
CA ALA A 49 68.30 3.98 25.11
C ALA A 49 67.93 2.49 25.34
N GLN A 50 68.25 1.92 26.50
CA GLN A 50 67.88 0.53 26.84
C GLN A 50 66.39 0.43 27.17
N ALA A 51 65.86 1.40 27.92
CA ALA A 51 64.43 1.47 28.22
C ALA A 51 63.60 1.65 26.93
N ASP A 52 64.07 2.48 26.00
CA ASP A 52 63.43 2.70 24.70
C ASP A 52 63.41 1.43 23.83
N ILE A 53 64.47 0.62 23.83
CA ILE A 53 64.49 -0.67 23.12
C ILE A 53 63.40 -1.60 23.66
N ILE A 54 63.23 -1.69 24.99
CA ILE A 54 62.19 -2.51 25.61
C ILE A 54 60.80 -1.98 25.25
N ARG A 55 60.59 -0.66 25.34
CA ARG A 55 59.30 -0.03 25.01
C ARG A 55 58.93 -0.17 23.53
N ALA A 56 59.92 -0.24 22.65
CA ALA A 56 59.76 -0.44 21.21
C ALA A 56 59.52 -1.92 20.81
N LEU A 57 59.57 -2.87 21.74
CA LEU A 57 59.23 -4.26 21.44
C LEU A 57 57.79 -4.37 20.92
N THR A 58 57.56 -5.34 20.04
CA THR A 58 56.25 -5.61 19.43
C THR A 58 56.01 -7.12 19.38
N GLY A 59 54.73 -7.52 19.41
CA GLY A 59 54.33 -8.92 19.37
C GLY A 59 53.78 -9.44 20.70
N ILE A 60 53.35 -10.70 20.67
CA ILE A 60 52.70 -11.38 21.81
C ILE A 60 53.73 -11.81 22.87
N THR A 61 54.93 -12.19 22.45
CA THR A 61 56.10 -12.45 23.29
C THR A 61 57.32 -11.93 22.53
N SER A 62 58.17 -11.16 23.19
CA SER A 62 59.38 -10.57 22.62
C SER A 62 60.56 -10.87 23.53
N SER A 63 61.76 -10.93 22.95
CA SER A 63 62.99 -11.08 23.72
C SER A 63 64.01 -10.00 23.40
N VAL A 64 64.69 -9.49 24.41
CA VAL A 64 65.77 -8.49 24.27
C VAL A 64 66.92 -8.80 25.22
N ARG A 65 68.13 -8.47 24.79
CA ARG A 65 69.33 -8.55 25.64
C ARG A 65 69.62 -7.18 26.20
N ILE A 66 69.86 -7.10 27.50
CA ILE A 66 70.30 -5.87 28.16
C ILE A 66 71.42 -6.17 29.16
N ASP A 67 72.26 -5.17 29.36
CA ASP A 67 73.31 -5.20 30.37
C ASP A 67 72.92 -4.23 31.48
N ILE A 68 72.89 -4.72 32.72
CA ILE A 68 72.55 -3.92 33.91
C ILE A 68 73.67 -4.02 34.94
N SER A 69 73.74 -3.05 35.86
CA SER A 69 74.61 -3.14 37.03
C SER A 69 73.78 -3.32 38.30
N LEU A 70 74.01 -4.39 39.03
CA LEU A 70 73.32 -4.71 40.28
C LEU A 70 74.35 -4.70 41.40
N HIS A 71 74.24 -3.73 42.32
CA HIS A 71 75.15 -3.58 43.48
C HIS A 71 76.66 -3.55 43.15
N GLY A 72 77.04 -3.15 41.93
CA GLY A 72 78.43 -3.06 41.48
C GLY A 72 78.83 -4.18 40.52
N ASP A 73 78.04 -5.26 40.43
CA ASP A 73 78.28 -6.36 39.51
C ASP A 73 77.59 -6.10 38.17
N LEU A 74 78.29 -6.38 37.06
CA LEU A 74 77.74 -6.26 35.71
C LEU A 74 77.03 -7.57 35.34
N LEU A 75 75.72 -7.48 35.07
CA LEU A 75 74.87 -8.61 34.70
C LEU A 75 74.36 -8.45 33.26
N ARG A 76 74.59 -9.46 32.43
CA ARG A 76 73.98 -9.57 31.10
C ARG A 76 72.72 -10.42 31.19
N LEU A 77 71.58 -9.82 30.89
CA LEU A 77 70.27 -10.45 31.00
C LEU A 77 69.62 -10.63 29.63
N HIS A 78 68.96 -11.78 29.47
CA HIS A 78 67.93 -12.00 28.48
C HIS A 78 66.57 -11.77 29.10
N LEU A 79 65.87 -10.75 28.62
CA LEU A 79 64.49 -10.50 28.97
C LEU A 79 63.60 -11.18 27.94
N VAL A 80 62.69 -12.04 28.40
CA VAL A 80 61.58 -12.56 27.59
C VAL A 80 60.31 -12.04 28.22
N GLY A 81 59.44 -11.37 27.46
CA GLY A 81 58.26 -10.76 28.05
C GLY A 81 57.25 -10.27 27.02
N ARG A 82 56.18 -9.66 27.54
CA ARG A 82 55.10 -9.12 26.74
C ARG A 82 54.58 -7.83 27.33
N LYS A 83 53.88 -7.06 26.50
CA LYS A 83 53.13 -5.90 26.94
C LYS A 83 51.92 -6.37 27.75
N ILE A 84 51.84 -6.00 29.02
CA ILE A 84 50.75 -6.42 29.92
C ILE A 84 49.63 -5.36 30.00
N ASN A 85 49.96 -4.10 29.74
CA ASN A 85 49.02 -2.98 29.59
C ASN A 85 49.67 -1.89 28.70
N PRO A 86 48.97 -0.79 28.34
CA PRO A 86 49.49 0.24 27.43
C PRO A 86 50.84 0.86 27.85
N ASN A 87 51.14 0.84 29.15
CA ASN A 87 52.26 1.56 29.75
C ASN A 87 53.31 0.62 30.35
N GLU A 88 53.19 -0.69 30.21
CA GLU A 88 54.03 -1.61 30.99
C GLU A 88 54.38 -2.89 30.22
N TRP A 89 55.66 -3.22 30.28
CA TRP A 89 56.22 -4.48 29.84
C TRP A 89 56.61 -5.32 31.04
N ALA A 90 56.34 -6.63 30.98
CA ALA A 90 56.76 -7.55 32.01
C ALA A 90 57.04 -8.94 31.46
N GLY A 91 57.86 -9.71 32.18
CA GLY A 91 58.21 -11.06 31.79
C GLY A 91 59.23 -11.69 32.73
N THR A 92 60.03 -12.61 32.19
CA THR A 92 61.10 -13.32 32.88
C THR A 92 62.46 -12.83 32.38
N ALA A 93 63.40 -12.67 33.31
CA ALA A 93 64.77 -12.26 33.06
C ALA A 93 65.67 -13.43 33.42
N SER A 94 66.60 -13.80 32.55
CA SER A 94 67.54 -14.89 32.79
C SER A 94 68.95 -14.43 32.45
N ALA A 95 69.96 -15.07 33.05
CA ALA A 95 71.36 -14.79 32.70
C ALA A 95 71.58 -15.05 31.21
N HIS A 96 72.45 -14.27 30.55
CA HIS A 96 72.69 -14.42 29.11
C HIS A 96 73.18 -15.81 28.71
N SER A 97 73.92 -16.46 29.60
CA SER A 97 74.40 -17.83 29.44
C SER A 97 73.33 -18.90 29.74
N ASP A 98 72.14 -18.54 30.23
CA ASP A 98 71.06 -19.46 30.57
C ASP A 98 70.14 -19.76 29.38
N THR A 99 70.69 -20.44 28.38
CA THR A 99 69.95 -20.77 27.17
C THR A 99 68.73 -21.65 27.42
N GLU A 100 68.70 -22.45 28.49
CA GLU A 100 67.57 -23.32 28.84
C GLU A 100 66.35 -22.53 29.30
N SER A 101 66.53 -21.55 30.20
CA SER A 101 65.44 -20.69 30.69
C SER A 101 64.86 -19.83 29.56
N VAL A 102 65.72 -19.22 28.75
CA VAL A 102 65.31 -18.43 27.57
C VAL A 102 64.52 -19.30 26.58
N ALA A 103 64.99 -20.52 26.31
CA ALA A 103 64.31 -21.45 25.40
C ALA A 103 62.92 -21.84 25.94
N LYS A 104 62.82 -22.13 27.24
CA LYS A 104 61.54 -22.46 27.88
C LYS A 104 60.51 -21.35 27.72
N ASP A 105 60.89 -20.12 28.06
CA ASP A 105 59.96 -18.97 28.01
C ASP A 105 59.53 -18.63 26.57
N LEU A 106 60.44 -18.79 25.60
CA LEU A 106 60.12 -18.66 24.18
C LEU A 106 59.18 -19.78 23.68
N VAL A 107 59.35 -21.02 24.15
CA VAL A 107 58.44 -22.13 23.83
C VAL A 107 57.04 -21.89 24.42
N GLU A 108 56.94 -21.39 25.65
CA GLU A 108 55.66 -20.99 26.24
C GLU A 108 54.98 -19.88 25.43
N GLY A 109 55.75 -18.87 25.00
CA GLY A 109 55.26 -17.80 24.13
C GLY A 109 54.77 -18.31 22.77
N LEU A 110 55.49 -19.26 22.16
CA LEU A 110 55.11 -19.88 20.89
C LEU A 110 53.82 -20.71 21.05
N SER A 111 53.73 -21.54 22.08
CA SER A 111 52.54 -22.35 22.38
C SER A 111 51.30 -21.49 22.59
N PHE A 112 51.45 -20.34 23.26
CA PHE A 112 50.36 -19.38 23.40
C PHE A 112 49.92 -18.79 22.04
N ALA A 113 50.86 -18.38 21.18
CA ALA A 113 50.54 -17.86 19.85
C ALA A 113 49.86 -18.93 18.97
N GLU A 114 50.32 -20.19 19.03
CA GLU A 114 49.70 -21.32 18.33
C GLU A 114 48.27 -21.55 18.78
N THR A 115 48.02 -21.50 20.09
CA THR A 115 46.68 -21.65 20.68
C THR A 115 45.75 -20.53 20.21
N VAL A 116 46.22 -19.28 20.20
CA VAL A 116 45.44 -18.12 19.72
C VAL A 116 45.04 -18.29 18.25
N VAL A 117 45.96 -18.73 17.39
CA VAL A 117 45.65 -19.00 15.96
C VAL A 117 44.70 -20.19 15.81
N SER A 118 44.87 -21.23 16.64
CA SER A 118 44.05 -22.45 16.61
C SER A 118 42.59 -22.19 16.98
N GLU A 119 42.36 -21.42 18.05
CA GLU A 119 41.04 -21.13 18.61
C GLU A 119 40.41 -19.82 18.06
N ALA A 120 41.02 -19.22 17.03
CA ALA A 120 40.47 -18.04 16.37
C ALA A 120 39.11 -18.35 15.72
N ASN A 121 38.12 -17.48 15.93
CA ASN A 121 36.77 -17.61 15.33
C ASN A 121 36.73 -17.16 13.85
N SER A 122 37.76 -17.50 13.10
CA SER A 122 37.89 -17.27 11.66
C SER A 122 38.74 -18.39 11.06
N VAL A 123 38.41 -18.79 9.84
CA VAL A 123 39.15 -19.80 9.09
C VAL A 123 40.50 -19.18 8.75
N ILE A 124 41.59 -19.71 9.31
CA ILE A 124 42.95 -19.21 9.06
C ILE A 124 43.71 -20.28 8.29
N VAL A 125 44.09 -19.93 7.08
CA VAL A 125 44.98 -20.73 6.23
C VAL A 125 46.20 -19.89 5.90
N ILE A 126 47.38 -20.39 6.25
CA ILE A 126 48.65 -19.75 5.89
C ILE A 126 49.25 -20.54 4.74
N VAL A 127 49.64 -19.87 3.66
CA VAL A 127 50.29 -20.51 2.50
C VAL A 127 51.61 -19.84 2.15
N ASP A 128 52.49 -20.61 1.51
CA ASP A 128 53.73 -20.08 0.92
C ASP A 128 53.50 -19.48 -0.48
N GLN A 129 54.58 -19.00 -1.09
CA GLN A 129 54.59 -18.41 -2.44
C GLN A 129 54.13 -19.36 -3.56
N ASN A 130 54.16 -20.67 -3.31
CA ASN A 130 53.71 -21.70 -4.24
C ASN A 130 52.26 -22.15 -3.94
N GLY A 131 51.60 -21.54 -2.95
CA GLY A 131 50.27 -21.91 -2.50
C GLY A 131 50.24 -23.22 -1.71
N ARG A 132 51.36 -23.66 -1.11
CA ARG A 132 51.38 -24.81 -0.20
C ARG A 132 50.98 -24.38 1.20
N VAL A 133 50.06 -25.12 1.80
CA VAL A 133 49.57 -24.86 3.16
C VAL A 133 50.68 -25.04 4.19
N GLN A 134 50.89 -24.04 5.02
CA GLN A 134 51.82 -24.03 6.14
C GLN A 134 51.10 -24.16 7.48
N ARG A 135 49.87 -23.62 7.57
CA ARG A 135 49.01 -23.70 8.74
C ARG A 135 47.56 -23.80 8.31
N PHE A 136 46.78 -24.59 9.03
CA PHE A 136 45.36 -24.78 8.84
C PHE A 136 44.70 -24.89 10.22
N ASN A 137 44.05 -23.82 10.68
CA ASN A 137 43.54 -23.80 12.05
C ASN A 137 42.32 -24.71 12.27
N LYS A 138 41.98 -24.97 13.53
CA LYS A 138 40.90 -25.87 13.94
C LYS A 138 39.55 -25.55 13.30
N LEU A 139 39.18 -24.27 13.19
CA LEU A 139 37.93 -23.88 12.53
C LEU A 139 37.94 -24.24 11.03
N SER A 140 39.11 -24.18 10.37
CA SER A 140 39.26 -24.65 8.99
C SER A 140 39.03 -26.16 8.88
N GLU A 141 39.49 -26.94 9.87
CA GLU A 141 39.21 -28.38 9.94
C GLU A 141 37.71 -28.66 10.12
N GLU A 142 37.05 -27.93 11.01
CA GLU A 142 35.61 -28.07 11.27
C GLU A 142 34.76 -27.78 10.04
N TYR A 143 35.07 -26.73 9.27
CA TYR A 143 34.34 -26.41 8.05
C TYR A 143 34.65 -27.37 6.89
N THR A 144 35.90 -27.80 6.73
CA THR A 144 36.29 -28.61 5.57
C THR A 144 36.22 -30.11 5.80
N GLY A 145 36.15 -30.56 7.07
CA GLY A 145 36.22 -31.96 7.47
C GLY A 145 37.61 -32.58 7.29
N LYS A 146 38.63 -31.78 6.96
CA LYS A 146 40.01 -32.24 6.72
C LYS A 146 40.90 -31.83 7.88
N ARG A 147 41.78 -32.72 8.33
CA ARG A 147 42.74 -32.41 9.39
C ARG A 147 43.95 -31.68 8.82
N GLU A 148 44.51 -30.76 9.59
CA GLU A 148 45.68 -29.98 9.23
C GLU A 148 46.85 -30.87 8.81
N GLN A 149 47.12 -31.92 9.58
CA GLN A 149 48.20 -32.89 9.31
C GLN A 149 48.12 -33.50 7.89
N ASP A 150 46.92 -33.58 7.30
CA ASP A 150 46.70 -34.14 5.97
C ASP A 150 46.78 -33.08 4.86
N ILE A 151 46.77 -31.79 5.24
CA ILE A 151 46.72 -30.65 4.33
C ILE A 151 48.05 -29.91 4.25
N VAL A 152 48.79 -29.81 5.36
CA VAL A 152 50.08 -29.12 5.40
C VAL A 152 51.02 -29.67 4.32
N GLY A 153 51.68 -28.76 3.61
CA GLY A 153 52.57 -29.03 2.48
C GLY A 153 51.86 -29.24 1.14
N ARG A 154 50.55 -29.43 1.09
CA ARG A 154 49.79 -29.63 -0.16
C ARG A 154 49.26 -28.31 -0.72
N SER A 155 48.90 -28.31 -2.01
CA SER A 155 48.46 -27.10 -2.72
C SER A 155 47.00 -26.75 -2.42
N VAL A 156 46.73 -25.51 -2.01
CA VAL A 156 45.34 -25.02 -1.84
C VAL A 156 44.55 -24.98 -3.15
N PHE A 157 45.25 -24.80 -4.28
CA PHE A 157 44.62 -24.72 -5.59
C PHE A 157 44.03 -26.06 -6.04
N GLU A 158 44.65 -27.16 -5.65
CA GLU A 158 44.19 -28.50 -6.01
C GLU A 158 43.10 -28.99 -5.06
N MET A 159 43.08 -28.50 -3.83
CA MET A 159 42.22 -29.03 -2.78
C MET A 159 40.90 -28.31 -2.60
N PHE A 160 40.85 -27.00 -2.87
CA PHE A 160 39.73 -26.14 -2.50
C PHE A 160 39.23 -25.28 -3.64
N MET A 161 39.77 -25.42 -4.85
CA MET A 161 39.43 -24.56 -5.98
C MET A 161 39.19 -25.39 -7.24
N THR A 162 38.25 -24.92 -8.06
CA THR A 162 38.11 -25.38 -9.45
C THR A 162 39.29 -24.92 -10.30
N ARG A 163 39.41 -25.46 -11.52
CA ARG A 163 40.51 -25.09 -12.44
C ARG A 163 40.52 -23.60 -12.77
N GLU A 164 39.35 -23.00 -12.98
CA GLU A 164 39.23 -21.56 -13.27
C GLU A 164 39.60 -20.70 -12.06
N GLU A 165 39.08 -21.03 -10.88
CA GLU A 165 39.40 -20.36 -9.61
C GLU A 165 40.89 -20.46 -9.26
N ALA A 166 41.50 -21.63 -9.53
CA ALA A 166 42.93 -21.84 -9.32
C ALA A 166 43.78 -20.94 -10.22
N ILE A 167 43.39 -20.73 -11.49
CA ILE A 167 44.11 -19.83 -12.41
C ILE A 167 44.01 -18.39 -11.92
N ALA A 168 42.81 -17.92 -11.60
CA ALA A 168 42.57 -16.58 -11.08
C ALA A 168 43.33 -16.35 -9.76
N SER A 169 43.28 -17.33 -8.85
CA SER A 169 43.95 -17.23 -7.55
C SER A 169 45.47 -17.24 -7.69
N ARG A 170 46.05 -18.02 -8.61
CA ARG A 170 47.50 -17.98 -8.89
C ARG A 170 47.93 -16.62 -9.43
N ARG A 171 47.16 -16.04 -10.33
CA ARG A 171 47.43 -14.69 -10.86
C ARG A 171 47.36 -13.64 -9.76
N ASN A 172 46.30 -13.68 -8.94
CA ASN A 172 46.12 -12.76 -7.82
C ASN A 172 47.27 -12.89 -6.82
N ILE A 173 47.64 -14.11 -6.43
CA ILE A 173 48.76 -14.36 -5.53
C ILE A 173 50.08 -13.84 -6.14
N ALA A 174 50.37 -14.13 -7.41
CA ALA A 174 51.60 -13.70 -8.08
C ALA A 174 51.71 -12.17 -8.23
N GLU A 175 50.63 -11.48 -8.63
CA GLU A 175 50.59 -10.01 -8.69
C GLU A 175 50.65 -9.39 -7.27
N PHE A 176 50.04 -10.03 -6.28
CA PHE A 176 50.06 -9.60 -4.88
C PHE A 176 51.47 -9.72 -4.28
N TYR A 177 52.21 -10.81 -4.54
CA TYR A 177 53.63 -10.98 -4.14
C TYR A 177 54.55 -9.92 -4.75
N LYS A 178 54.18 -9.32 -5.89
CA LYS A 178 54.91 -8.19 -6.50
C LYS A 178 54.59 -6.84 -5.86
N ARG A 179 53.37 -6.64 -5.33
CA ARG A 179 52.88 -5.33 -4.85
C ARG A 179 52.83 -5.17 -3.33
N GLY A 180 52.71 -6.26 -2.57
CA GLY A 180 52.74 -6.25 -1.10
C GLY A 180 51.48 -5.68 -0.42
N GLN A 181 50.32 -5.69 -1.09
CA GLN A 181 49.22 -4.77 -0.78
C GLN A 181 47.92 -5.53 -0.45
N SER A 182 47.51 -5.62 0.83
CA SER A 182 46.36 -6.40 1.35
C SER A 182 45.07 -6.31 0.49
N TYR A 183 44.31 -7.41 0.37
CA TYR A 183 43.04 -7.43 -0.36
C TYR A 183 41.97 -8.29 0.32
N GLU A 184 40.73 -8.05 -0.06
CA GLU A 184 39.57 -8.85 0.34
C GLU A 184 38.98 -9.56 -0.88
N VAL A 185 38.48 -10.79 -0.68
CA VAL A 185 37.81 -11.55 -1.74
C VAL A 185 36.71 -12.41 -1.15
N GLU A 186 35.52 -12.34 -1.73
CA GLU A 186 34.45 -13.27 -1.43
C GLU A 186 34.64 -14.56 -2.23
N ARG A 187 34.53 -15.70 -1.55
CA ARG A 187 34.67 -17.02 -2.18
C ARG A 187 33.65 -17.98 -1.63
N THR A 188 33.07 -18.74 -2.55
CA THR A 188 32.18 -19.82 -2.16
C THR A 188 32.99 -21.10 -1.95
N ILE A 189 32.89 -21.68 -0.76
CA ILE A 189 33.60 -22.90 -0.37
C ILE A 189 32.58 -24.01 -0.14
N ASN A 190 32.90 -25.20 -0.64
CA ASN A 190 32.17 -26.41 -0.30
C ASN A 190 32.66 -26.91 1.07
N THR A 191 31.77 -26.83 2.06
CA THR A 191 32.03 -27.22 3.45
C THR A 191 31.22 -28.46 3.81
N VAL A 192 31.50 -29.09 4.95
CA VAL A 192 30.67 -30.17 5.49
C VAL A 192 29.24 -29.70 5.81
N LYS A 193 29.03 -28.39 5.99
CA LYS A 193 27.73 -27.74 6.20
C LYS A 193 27.06 -27.30 4.88
N GLY A 194 27.51 -27.83 3.74
CA GLY A 194 27.07 -27.44 2.40
C GLY A 194 27.91 -26.29 1.81
N ARG A 195 27.40 -25.69 0.73
CA ARG A 195 28.06 -24.59 0.02
C ARG A 195 27.90 -23.28 0.81
N ARG A 196 29.00 -22.64 1.21
CA ARG A 196 29.05 -21.45 2.08
C ARG A 196 29.88 -20.33 1.45
N LEU A 197 29.51 -19.07 1.70
CA LEU A 197 30.20 -17.88 1.22
C LEU A 197 31.09 -17.30 2.32
N PHE A 198 32.38 -17.19 2.04
CA PHE A 198 33.39 -16.64 2.94
C PHE A 198 33.97 -15.34 2.40
N LEU A 199 34.14 -14.35 3.27
CA LEU A 199 34.95 -13.16 2.99
C LEU A 199 36.37 -13.38 3.51
N PHE A 200 37.32 -13.56 2.59
CA PHE A 200 38.73 -13.71 2.92
C PHE A 200 39.46 -12.38 2.91
N ARG A 201 40.13 -12.07 4.02
CA ARG A 201 41.04 -10.93 4.17
C ARG A 201 42.47 -11.45 4.14
N ASN A 202 43.18 -11.12 3.07
CA ASN A 202 44.47 -11.71 2.76
C ASN A 202 45.61 -10.71 3.02
N LYS A 203 46.59 -11.12 3.84
CA LYS A 203 47.71 -10.28 4.27
C LYS A 203 49.05 -11.00 4.19
N PHE A 204 50.12 -10.24 3.97
CA PHE A 204 51.49 -10.76 4.05
C PHE A 204 52.04 -10.73 5.46
N VAL A 205 52.80 -11.77 5.79
CA VAL A 205 53.69 -11.78 6.94
C VAL A 205 55.08 -12.25 6.52
N THR A 206 56.09 -11.47 6.86
CA THR A 206 57.51 -11.83 6.72
C THR A 206 57.98 -12.55 7.98
N SER A 207 58.77 -13.62 7.83
CA SER A 207 59.40 -14.29 8.98
C SER A 207 60.23 -13.30 9.80
N GLY A 208 60.02 -13.26 11.13
CA GLY A 208 60.80 -12.48 12.07
C GLY A 208 62.07 -13.23 12.48
N SER A 209 63.22 -12.75 12.01
CA SER A 209 64.58 -13.32 12.17
C SER A 209 64.85 -14.64 11.42
N GLY A 210 65.91 -14.64 10.59
CA GLY A 210 66.30 -15.75 9.69
C GLY A 210 66.16 -15.43 8.20
N GLU A 211 66.13 -16.46 7.34
CA GLU A 211 65.83 -16.33 5.90
C GLU A 211 64.52 -15.56 5.69
N LYS A 212 64.53 -14.52 4.85
CA LYS A 212 63.34 -13.74 4.51
C LYS A 212 62.34 -14.60 3.73
N ARG A 213 61.44 -15.27 4.44
CA ARG A 213 60.29 -15.99 3.87
C ARG A 213 59.04 -15.15 4.00
N VAL A 214 58.25 -15.11 2.93
CA VAL A 214 57.01 -14.34 2.83
C VAL A 214 55.84 -15.31 2.76
N TYR A 215 54.95 -15.23 3.74
CA TYR A 215 53.75 -16.04 3.84
C TYR A 215 52.50 -15.21 3.56
N LEU A 216 51.51 -15.84 2.96
CA LEU A 216 50.17 -15.29 2.79
C LEU A 216 49.26 -15.86 3.88
N ILE A 217 48.74 -15.00 4.74
CA ILE A 217 47.70 -15.34 5.71
C ILE A 217 46.34 -15.03 5.09
N CYS A 218 45.52 -16.06 4.92
CA CYS A 218 44.14 -15.97 4.48
C CYS A 218 43.22 -16.15 5.69
N SER A 219 42.57 -15.08 6.13
CA SER A 219 41.58 -15.13 7.21
C SER A 219 40.17 -14.99 6.64
N GLY A 220 39.36 -16.06 6.73
CA GLY A 220 38.00 -16.12 6.20
C GLY A 220 36.94 -16.08 7.30
N THR A 221 35.91 -15.26 7.11
CA THR A 221 34.69 -15.26 7.93
C THR A 221 33.52 -15.77 7.09
N ASP A 222 32.71 -16.70 7.62
CA ASP A 222 31.49 -17.16 6.95
C ASP A 222 30.43 -16.03 7.01
N ILE A 223 30.06 -15.51 5.84
CA ILE A 223 29.07 -14.44 5.69
C ILE A 223 27.78 -14.94 5.02
N THR A 224 27.60 -16.26 4.93
CA THR A 224 26.48 -16.88 4.20
C THR A 224 25.13 -16.42 4.75
N GLU A 225 24.94 -16.52 6.07
CA GLU A 225 23.66 -16.20 6.71
C GLU A 225 23.38 -14.69 6.67
N GLU A 226 24.40 -13.87 6.85
CA GLU A 226 24.29 -12.41 6.73
C GLU A 226 23.85 -12.01 5.32
N ARG A 227 24.51 -12.54 4.28
CA ARG A 227 24.17 -12.25 2.89
C ARG A 227 22.78 -12.76 2.51
N GLN A 228 22.41 -13.96 2.96
CA GLN A 228 21.06 -14.50 2.74
C GLN A 228 19.99 -13.66 3.46
N ALA A 229 20.25 -13.22 4.68
CA ALA A 229 19.35 -12.35 5.43
C ALA A 229 19.20 -10.98 4.75
N GLN A 230 20.31 -10.38 4.30
CA GLN A 230 20.29 -9.13 3.54
C GLN A 230 19.45 -9.26 2.26
N GLU A 231 19.62 -10.33 1.49
CA GLU A 231 18.83 -10.52 0.27
C GLU A 231 17.34 -10.77 0.58
N ARG A 232 17.02 -11.56 1.61
CA ARG A 232 15.63 -11.74 2.05
C ARG A 232 14.99 -10.43 2.50
N LEU A 233 15.71 -9.61 3.26
CA LEU A 233 15.24 -8.28 3.67
C LEU A 233 15.01 -7.39 2.45
N ARG A 234 15.90 -7.43 1.45
CA ARG A 234 15.74 -6.68 0.20
C ARG A 234 14.48 -7.09 -0.56
N VAL A 235 14.21 -8.39 -0.67
CA VAL A 235 12.99 -8.91 -1.29
C VAL A 235 11.76 -8.50 -0.48
N LEU A 236 11.74 -8.73 0.83
CA LEU A 236 10.61 -8.37 1.70
C LEU A 236 10.29 -6.87 1.68
N ALA A 237 11.31 -6.02 1.59
CA ALA A 237 11.15 -4.57 1.52
C ALA A 237 10.51 -4.10 0.20
N ASN A 238 10.62 -4.87 -0.88
CA ASN A 238 10.25 -4.43 -2.23
C ASN A 238 9.19 -5.29 -2.92
N THR A 239 8.72 -6.38 -2.31
CA THR A 239 7.81 -7.35 -2.92
C THR A 239 6.57 -7.59 -2.06
N ASP A 240 5.39 -7.66 -2.69
CA ASP A 240 4.14 -8.09 -2.08
C ASP A 240 4.14 -9.62 -1.97
N MET A 241 4.09 -10.15 -0.75
CA MET A 241 4.24 -11.59 -0.49
C MET A 241 3.05 -12.43 -0.98
N LEU A 242 1.91 -11.81 -1.28
CA LEU A 242 0.76 -12.53 -1.82
C LEU A 242 0.92 -12.76 -3.33
N THR A 243 1.21 -11.70 -4.08
CA THR A 243 1.22 -11.70 -5.56
C THR A 243 2.61 -11.84 -6.17
N ASN A 244 3.68 -11.72 -5.38
CA ASN A 244 5.08 -11.59 -5.82
C ASN A 244 5.35 -10.39 -6.74
N LEU A 245 4.42 -9.44 -6.83
CA LEU A 245 4.64 -8.17 -7.52
C LEU A 245 5.49 -7.22 -6.68
N PRO A 246 6.11 -6.19 -7.29
CA PRO A 246 6.55 -5.01 -6.56
C PRO A 246 5.48 -4.50 -5.59
N ASN A 247 5.89 -4.15 -4.37
CA ASN A 247 5.00 -3.55 -3.39
C ASN A 247 4.92 -2.02 -3.55
N ARG A 248 4.12 -1.38 -2.69
CA ARG A 248 4.00 0.09 -2.60
C ARG A 248 5.36 0.79 -2.49
N HIS A 249 6.30 0.27 -1.69
CA HIS A 249 7.60 0.91 -1.53
C HIS A 249 8.42 0.91 -2.83
N ALA A 250 8.47 -0.23 -3.51
CA ALA A 250 9.22 -0.40 -4.76
C ALA A 250 8.69 0.49 -5.89
N ILE A 251 7.35 0.54 -6.08
CA ILE A 251 6.76 1.37 -7.13
C ILE A 251 6.87 2.86 -6.84
N THR A 252 6.74 3.26 -5.57
CA THR A 252 6.97 4.64 -5.14
C THR A 252 8.40 5.08 -5.41
N ALA A 253 9.40 4.24 -5.11
CA ALA A 253 10.80 4.55 -5.40
C ALA A 253 11.05 4.72 -6.91
N ARG A 254 10.46 3.85 -7.74
CA ARG A 254 10.53 3.95 -9.20
C ARG A 254 9.88 5.22 -9.74
N LEU A 255 8.66 5.53 -9.29
CA LEU A 255 7.95 6.72 -9.72
C LEU A 255 8.67 8.01 -9.30
N LYS A 256 9.25 8.06 -8.09
CA LYS A 256 10.11 9.19 -7.68
C LYS A 256 11.31 9.36 -8.62
N ALA A 257 12.03 8.27 -8.92
CA ALA A 257 13.16 8.32 -9.85
C ALA A 257 12.74 8.76 -11.26
N ALA A 258 11.56 8.34 -11.72
CA ALA A 258 11.02 8.77 -13.01
C ALA A 258 10.64 10.26 -13.05
N LEU A 259 10.16 10.80 -11.92
CA LEU A 259 9.82 12.23 -11.76
C LEU A 259 11.06 13.12 -11.61
N GLU A 260 12.18 12.61 -11.09
CA GLU A 260 13.46 13.33 -10.99
C GLU A 260 14.05 13.70 -12.36
N VAL A 261 13.67 13.00 -13.43
CA VAL A 261 14.03 13.34 -14.81
C VAL A 261 13.39 14.67 -15.26
N GLY A 262 12.40 15.18 -14.53
CA GLY A 262 11.79 16.49 -14.76
C GLY A 262 10.92 16.54 -16.03
N GLN A 263 10.85 17.70 -16.68
CA GLN A 263 9.98 17.91 -17.86
C GLN A 263 10.37 17.10 -19.10
N GLU A 264 11.58 16.55 -19.15
CA GLU A 264 12.00 15.65 -20.24
C GLU A 264 11.45 14.22 -20.04
N GLY A 265 11.11 13.84 -18.80
CA GLY A 265 10.49 12.57 -18.46
C GLY A 265 8.97 12.66 -18.54
N ARG A 266 8.37 12.35 -19.70
CA ARG A 266 6.91 12.21 -19.81
C ARG A 266 6.50 10.77 -19.53
N GLY A 267 5.53 10.52 -18.67
CA GLY A 267 5.04 9.17 -18.42
C GLY A 267 3.70 9.18 -17.73
N GLY A 268 3.27 8.03 -17.23
CA GLY A 268 2.02 7.98 -16.49
C GLY A 268 1.78 6.70 -15.73
N VAL A 269 0.72 6.74 -14.95
CA VAL A 269 0.27 5.65 -14.09
C VAL A 269 -1.17 5.28 -14.38
N LEU A 270 -1.47 3.99 -14.32
CA LEU A 270 -2.84 3.47 -14.17
C LEU A 270 -3.00 3.07 -12.71
N PHE A 271 -4.00 3.63 -12.03
CA PHE A 271 -4.45 3.18 -10.72
C PHE A 271 -5.69 2.29 -10.92
N LEU A 272 -5.66 1.07 -10.38
CA LEU A 272 -6.69 0.07 -10.59
C LEU A 272 -7.26 -0.38 -9.25
N ASP A 273 -8.57 -0.55 -9.21
CA ASP A 273 -9.30 -1.12 -8.08
C ASP A 273 -10.27 -2.19 -8.58
N LEU A 274 -10.32 -3.33 -7.90
CA LEU A 274 -11.20 -4.43 -8.28
C LEU A 274 -12.63 -4.18 -7.78
N ASP A 275 -13.57 -4.11 -8.71
CA ASP A 275 -14.96 -3.83 -8.40
C ASP A 275 -15.58 -4.98 -7.57
N ASN A 276 -16.30 -4.63 -6.51
CA ASN A 276 -17.01 -5.57 -5.63
C ASN A 276 -16.14 -6.64 -4.93
N PHE A 277 -14.81 -6.47 -4.86
CA PHE A 277 -13.93 -7.46 -4.21
C PHE A 277 -14.31 -7.74 -2.76
N LYS A 278 -14.77 -6.72 -2.01
CA LYS A 278 -15.31 -6.91 -0.66
C LYS A 278 -16.48 -7.89 -0.62
N ARG A 279 -17.44 -7.80 -1.55
CA ARG A 279 -18.59 -8.73 -1.61
C ARG A 279 -18.15 -10.16 -1.89
N ILE A 280 -17.09 -10.34 -2.69
CA ILE A 280 -16.47 -11.65 -2.96
C ILE A 280 -15.85 -12.21 -1.68
N ASN A 281 -15.11 -11.39 -0.92
CA ASN A 281 -14.58 -11.81 0.38
C ASN A 281 -15.68 -12.16 1.38
N ASP A 282 -16.76 -11.39 1.43
CA ASP A 282 -17.88 -11.62 2.34
C ASP A 282 -18.63 -12.92 1.99
N HIS A 283 -18.73 -13.28 0.70
CA HIS A 283 -19.41 -14.51 0.26
C HIS A 283 -18.53 -15.76 0.32
N TYR A 284 -17.26 -15.68 -0.09
CA TYR A 284 -16.39 -16.84 -0.30
C TYR A 284 -15.21 -16.92 0.68
N GLY A 285 -15.03 -15.91 1.54
CA GLY A 285 -13.97 -15.81 2.54
C GLY A 285 -12.64 -15.29 1.99
N HIS A 286 -11.81 -14.75 2.90
CA HIS A 286 -10.53 -14.12 2.54
C HIS A 286 -9.55 -15.03 1.79
N GLY A 287 -9.49 -16.34 2.12
CA GLY A 287 -8.61 -17.27 1.42
C GLY A 287 -8.98 -17.46 -0.07
N PHE A 288 -10.26 -17.25 -0.42
CA PHE A 288 -10.70 -17.23 -1.82
C PHE A 288 -10.29 -15.92 -2.50
N GLY A 289 -10.48 -14.78 -1.83
CA GLY A 289 -10.03 -13.47 -2.31
C GLY A 289 -8.53 -13.42 -2.56
N ASP A 290 -7.72 -14.01 -1.68
CA ASP A 290 -6.27 -14.09 -1.84
C ASP A 290 -5.85 -14.83 -3.12
N ARG A 291 -6.53 -15.93 -3.45
CA ARG A 291 -6.29 -16.66 -4.70
C ARG A 291 -6.78 -15.87 -5.92
N LEU A 292 -7.88 -15.12 -5.77
CA LEU A 292 -8.39 -14.26 -6.83
C LEU A 292 -7.37 -13.14 -7.14
N LEU A 293 -6.83 -12.49 -6.11
CA LEU A 293 -5.79 -11.47 -6.27
C LEU A 293 -4.55 -11.99 -6.99
N LYS A 294 -4.12 -13.22 -6.70
CA LYS A 294 -3.01 -13.87 -7.43
C LYS A 294 -3.36 -14.13 -8.90
N ALA A 295 -4.58 -14.57 -9.18
CA ALA A 295 -5.02 -14.82 -10.55
C ALA A 295 -5.14 -13.51 -11.34
N VAL A 296 -5.68 -12.46 -10.72
CA VAL A 296 -5.78 -11.11 -11.27
C VAL A 296 -4.40 -10.52 -11.53
N SER A 297 -3.45 -10.66 -10.58
CA SER A 297 -2.09 -10.14 -10.79
C SER A 297 -1.42 -10.76 -12.02
N VAL A 298 -1.63 -12.06 -12.23
CA VAL A 298 -1.12 -12.77 -13.42
C VAL A 298 -1.84 -12.26 -14.68
N ALA A 299 -3.17 -12.14 -14.65
CA ALA A 299 -3.96 -11.66 -15.79
C ALA A 299 -3.54 -10.24 -16.21
N ILE A 300 -3.44 -9.30 -15.27
CA ILE A 300 -2.97 -7.93 -15.56
C ILE A 300 -1.55 -7.96 -16.12
N SER A 301 -0.64 -8.76 -15.55
CA SER A 301 0.74 -8.87 -16.06
C SER A 301 0.81 -9.28 -17.53
N THR A 302 -0.12 -10.12 -18.00
CA THR A 302 -0.16 -10.53 -19.42
C THR A 302 -0.62 -9.43 -20.38
N CYS A 303 -1.25 -8.37 -19.86
CA CYS A 303 -1.70 -7.22 -20.65
C CYS A 303 -0.62 -6.16 -20.87
N LEU A 304 0.53 -6.28 -20.19
CA LEU A 304 1.55 -5.24 -20.12
C LEU A 304 2.60 -5.37 -21.24
N SER A 305 2.98 -4.22 -21.79
CA SER A 305 4.07 -4.09 -22.75
C SER A 305 5.43 -4.05 -22.05
N PRO A 306 6.54 -4.39 -22.75
CA PRO A 306 7.88 -4.19 -22.23
C PRO A 306 8.10 -2.75 -21.75
N GLY A 307 8.66 -2.56 -20.56
CA GLY A 307 8.87 -1.25 -19.93
C GLY A 307 7.75 -0.81 -18.96
N GLN A 308 6.61 -1.52 -18.94
CA GLN A 308 5.58 -1.31 -17.93
C GLN A 308 5.87 -2.11 -16.66
N THR A 309 5.67 -1.50 -15.49
CA THR A 309 5.83 -2.15 -14.19
C THR A 309 4.50 -2.18 -13.47
N LEU A 310 4.01 -3.38 -13.15
CA LEU A 310 2.85 -3.59 -12.28
C LEU A 310 3.29 -3.74 -10.83
N ALA A 311 2.54 -3.15 -9.92
CA ALA A 311 2.71 -3.27 -8.48
C ALA A 311 1.36 -3.41 -7.78
N ARG A 312 1.37 -4.02 -6.58
CA ARG A 312 0.20 -4.06 -5.70
C ARG A 312 0.40 -3.09 -4.53
N LEU A 313 -0.57 -2.20 -4.34
CA LEU A 313 -0.51 -1.16 -3.32
C LEU A 313 -1.03 -1.62 -1.96
N GLY A 314 -1.92 -2.60 -1.96
CA GLY A 314 -2.59 -3.17 -0.78
C GLY A 314 -4.04 -3.52 -1.11
N GLY A 315 -4.67 -4.42 -0.35
CA GLY A 315 -6.07 -4.80 -0.60
C GLY A 315 -6.30 -5.30 -2.03
N ASP A 316 -7.23 -4.67 -2.73
CA ASP A 316 -7.65 -4.83 -4.12
C ASP A 316 -7.04 -3.78 -5.08
N GLU A 317 -6.10 -2.96 -4.60
CA GLU A 317 -5.50 -1.88 -5.38
C GLU A 317 -4.21 -2.31 -6.09
N PHE A 318 -4.14 -2.02 -7.39
CA PHE A 318 -2.96 -2.21 -8.22
C PHE A 318 -2.56 -0.90 -8.89
N ILE A 319 -1.29 -0.78 -9.27
CA ILE A 319 -0.80 0.35 -10.05
C ILE A 319 0.12 -0.14 -11.17
N VAL A 320 -0.04 0.41 -12.36
CA VAL A 320 0.88 0.20 -13.49
C VAL A 320 1.61 1.51 -13.74
N LEU A 321 2.94 1.46 -13.76
CA LEU A 321 3.80 2.57 -14.17
C LEU A 321 4.32 2.31 -15.58
N GLN A 322 4.22 3.30 -16.46
CA GLN A 322 4.98 3.35 -17.70
C GLN A 322 5.85 4.61 -17.71
N GLU A 323 7.16 4.38 -17.71
CA GLU A 323 8.17 5.41 -17.95
C GLU A 323 8.16 5.71 -19.46
N GLN A 324 8.23 6.99 -19.86
CA GLN A 324 8.24 7.40 -21.28
C GLN A 324 6.98 6.97 -22.04
N ALA A 325 5.84 7.60 -21.71
CA ALA A 325 4.54 7.25 -22.25
C ALA A 325 3.72 8.45 -22.71
N GLN A 326 2.88 8.23 -23.72
CA GLN A 326 1.77 9.10 -24.09
C GLN A 326 0.45 8.58 -23.49
N ALA A 327 -0.53 9.47 -23.34
CA ALA A 327 -1.83 9.12 -22.75
C ALA A 327 -2.51 7.94 -23.46
N TRP A 328 -2.52 7.95 -24.80
CA TRP A 328 -3.14 6.90 -25.61
C TRP A 328 -2.52 5.49 -25.40
N GLU A 329 -1.24 5.40 -25.01
CA GLU A 329 -0.58 4.11 -24.73
C GLU A 329 -1.08 3.50 -23.40
N LEU A 330 -1.31 4.37 -22.41
CA LEU A 330 -1.85 4.01 -21.11
C LEU A 330 -3.35 3.68 -21.22
N GLU A 331 -4.09 4.43 -22.04
CA GLU A 331 -5.50 4.13 -22.37
C GLU A 331 -5.63 2.77 -23.06
N ALA A 332 -4.81 2.48 -24.07
CA ALA A 332 -4.80 1.19 -24.73
C ALA A 332 -4.44 0.04 -23.76
N THR A 333 -3.57 0.31 -22.77
CA THR A 333 -3.25 -0.65 -21.72
C THR A 333 -4.44 -0.87 -20.78
N ALA A 334 -5.13 0.20 -20.38
CA ALA A 334 -6.32 0.12 -19.54
C ALA A 334 -7.44 -0.67 -20.23
N GLU A 335 -7.67 -0.45 -21.52
CA GLU A 335 -8.65 -1.18 -22.32
C GLU A 335 -8.33 -2.68 -22.40
N ARG A 336 -7.06 -3.04 -22.67
CA ARG A 336 -6.62 -4.45 -22.63
C ARG A 336 -6.85 -5.10 -21.28
N ILE A 337 -6.62 -4.38 -20.19
CA ILE A 337 -6.83 -4.88 -18.84
C ILE A 337 -8.33 -5.08 -18.59
N ILE A 338 -9.18 -4.09 -18.87
CA ILE A 338 -10.63 -4.19 -18.70
C ILE A 338 -11.20 -5.37 -19.49
N GLU A 339 -10.79 -5.53 -20.74
CA GLU A 339 -11.27 -6.64 -21.58
C GLU A 339 -10.78 -8.00 -21.02
N ARG A 340 -9.53 -8.08 -20.55
CA ARG A 340 -8.99 -9.31 -19.96
C ARG A 340 -9.75 -9.72 -18.70
N LEU A 341 -10.14 -8.77 -17.85
CA LEU A 341 -10.88 -9.06 -16.63
C LEU A 341 -12.36 -9.43 -16.88
N ARG A 342 -12.92 -9.22 -18.08
CA ARG A 342 -14.28 -9.71 -18.41
C ARG A 342 -14.39 -11.23 -18.38
N GLU A 343 -13.31 -11.94 -18.63
CA GLU A 343 -13.30 -13.39 -18.58
C GLU A 343 -13.39 -13.91 -17.13
N PRO A 344 -14.17 -14.98 -16.87
CA PRO A 344 -14.31 -15.51 -15.52
C PRO A 344 -13.02 -16.12 -14.98
N PHE A 345 -12.75 -15.90 -13.70
CA PHE A 345 -11.66 -16.54 -12.97
C PHE A 345 -12.14 -17.87 -12.39
N ARG A 346 -11.56 -18.97 -12.87
CA ARG A 346 -11.84 -20.33 -12.38
C ARG A 346 -10.99 -20.68 -11.16
N GLN A 347 -11.64 -21.01 -10.05
CA GLN A 347 -11.00 -21.59 -8.87
C GLN A 347 -11.66 -22.93 -8.52
N GLY A 348 -11.09 -24.02 -9.05
CA GLY A 348 -11.70 -25.35 -8.93
C GLY A 348 -12.97 -25.44 -9.77
N LEU A 349 -14.12 -25.64 -9.12
CA LEU A 349 -15.44 -25.72 -9.77
C LEU A 349 -16.20 -24.38 -9.77
N ILE A 350 -15.67 -23.34 -9.12
CA ILE A 350 -16.32 -22.04 -8.98
C ILE A 350 -15.77 -21.08 -10.04
N GLU A 351 -16.67 -20.42 -10.78
CA GLU A 351 -16.36 -19.32 -11.68
C GLU A 351 -16.77 -18.00 -11.02
N VAL A 352 -15.85 -17.04 -11.00
CA VAL A 352 -16.12 -15.70 -10.48
C VAL A 352 -15.86 -14.65 -11.55
N TYR A 353 -16.84 -13.79 -11.73
CA TYR A 353 -16.74 -12.61 -12.58
C TYR A 353 -16.33 -11.43 -11.70
N THR A 354 -15.27 -10.73 -12.09
CA THR A 354 -14.82 -9.50 -11.46
C THR A 354 -14.51 -8.50 -12.56
N SER A 355 -14.58 -7.22 -12.24
CA SER A 355 -14.11 -6.15 -13.14
C SER A 355 -13.13 -5.26 -12.39
N CYS A 356 -12.60 -4.24 -13.07
CA CYS A 356 -11.84 -3.20 -12.42
C CYS A 356 -12.25 -1.82 -12.93
N SER A 357 -12.14 -0.84 -12.05
CA SER A 357 -12.20 0.57 -12.38
C SER A 357 -10.78 1.13 -12.44
N ILE A 358 -10.46 1.87 -13.51
CA ILE A 358 -9.09 2.34 -13.78
C ILE A 358 -9.04 3.86 -13.89
N GLY A 359 -8.09 4.49 -13.21
CA GLY A 359 -7.79 5.91 -13.34
C GLY A 359 -6.41 6.12 -13.95
N ILE A 360 -6.29 7.05 -14.89
CA ILE A 360 -5.04 7.32 -15.62
C ILE A 360 -4.56 8.73 -15.28
N ALA A 361 -3.32 8.86 -14.84
CA ALA A 361 -2.67 10.16 -14.68
C ALA A 361 -1.33 10.22 -15.42
N MET A 362 -1.08 11.35 -16.08
CA MET A 362 0.16 11.65 -16.80
C MET A 362 1.02 12.60 -15.96
N TYR A 363 2.33 12.45 -16.03
CA TYR A 363 3.26 13.47 -15.54
C TYR A 363 4.09 14.03 -16.70
N PRO A 364 4.40 15.33 -16.68
CA PRO A 364 4.08 16.30 -15.61
C PRO A 364 2.63 16.87 -15.67
N ASP A 365 1.83 16.50 -16.67
CA ASP A 365 0.54 17.15 -16.99
C ASP A 365 -0.48 17.15 -15.83
N HIS A 366 -0.56 16.05 -15.07
CA HIS A 366 -1.54 15.86 -13.98
C HIS A 366 -0.89 15.86 -12.58
N GLY A 367 0.38 16.27 -12.48
CA GLY A 367 1.11 16.35 -11.22
C GLY A 367 2.63 16.44 -11.43
N ALA A 368 3.29 17.25 -10.59
CA ALA A 368 4.75 17.45 -10.64
C ALA A 368 5.51 16.63 -9.59
N ASP A 369 4.80 16.00 -8.65
CA ASP A 369 5.35 15.17 -7.58
C ASP A 369 4.55 13.87 -7.44
N LEU A 370 5.12 12.93 -6.70
CA LEU A 370 4.56 11.59 -6.48
C LEU A 370 3.10 11.65 -5.99
N ASP A 371 2.86 12.45 -4.95
CA ASP A 371 1.58 12.46 -4.24
C ASP A 371 0.51 13.06 -5.14
N SER A 372 0.85 14.12 -5.88
CA SER A 372 -0.02 14.74 -6.88
C SER A 372 -0.40 13.77 -8.01
N VAL A 373 0.56 13.05 -8.59
CA VAL A 373 0.29 12.11 -9.71
C VAL A 373 -0.56 10.93 -9.27
N VAL A 374 -0.23 10.32 -8.12
CA VAL A 374 -0.98 9.19 -7.58
C VAL A 374 -2.40 9.62 -7.19
N ARG A 375 -2.54 10.80 -6.56
CA ARG A 375 -3.85 11.37 -6.22
C ARG A 375 -4.71 11.63 -7.47
N SER A 376 -4.14 12.22 -8.52
CA SER A 376 -4.87 12.45 -9.78
C SER A 376 -5.36 11.13 -10.39
N ALA A 377 -4.54 10.08 -10.35
CA ALA A 377 -4.94 8.77 -10.85
C ALA A 377 -6.05 8.14 -10.00
N ASP A 378 -5.96 8.25 -8.68
CA ASP A 378 -6.99 7.78 -7.74
C ASP A 378 -8.33 8.50 -7.95
N ILE A 379 -8.32 9.83 -8.11
CA ILE A 379 -9.52 10.61 -8.42
C ILE A 379 -10.15 10.15 -9.74
N ALA A 380 -9.35 9.93 -10.78
CA ALA A 380 -9.85 9.46 -12.06
C ALA A 380 -10.45 8.04 -11.95
N MET A 381 -9.83 7.17 -11.15
CA MET A 381 -10.31 5.81 -10.86
C MET A 381 -11.66 5.85 -10.14
N TYR A 382 -11.80 6.76 -9.18
CA TYR A 382 -13.06 7.00 -8.48
C TYR A 382 -14.16 7.48 -9.44
N VAL A 383 -13.87 8.44 -10.33
CA VAL A 383 -14.83 8.89 -11.35
C VAL A 383 -15.19 7.76 -12.32
N ALA A 384 -14.26 6.82 -12.59
CA ALA A 384 -14.56 5.62 -13.36
C ALA A 384 -15.56 4.69 -12.62
N LYS A 385 -15.46 4.58 -11.30
CA LYS A 385 -16.45 3.84 -10.48
C LYS A 385 -17.84 4.46 -10.56
N GLU A 386 -17.93 5.79 -10.46
CA GLU A 386 -19.22 6.51 -10.55
C GLU A 386 -19.86 6.39 -11.94
N ALA A 387 -19.05 6.33 -13.00
CA ALA A 387 -19.53 6.20 -14.38
C ALA A 387 -20.06 4.81 -14.74
N GLY A 388 -20.40 3.97 -13.75
CA GLY A 388 -20.94 2.62 -13.93
C GLY A 388 -19.95 1.48 -13.64
N ARG A 389 -18.75 1.77 -13.13
CA ARG A 389 -17.63 0.82 -12.97
C ARG A 389 -17.21 0.20 -14.30
N HIS A 390 -16.27 -0.74 -14.28
CA HIS A 390 -15.85 -1.50 -15.48
C HIS A 390 -15.37 -0.61 -16.65
N THR A 391 -14.72 0.50 -16.34
CA THR A 391 -14.24 1.47 -17.31
C THR A 391 -12.94 2.11 -16.82
N TYR A 392 -12.27 2.82 -17.71
CA TYR A 392 -11.19 3.72 -17.34
C TYR A 392 -11.59 5.19 -17.49
N ARG A 393 -10.90 6.10 -16.79
CA ARG A 393 -10.96 7.54 -17.01
C ARG A 393 -9.55 8.13 -16.94
N VAL A 394 -9.25 9.04 -17.86
CA VAL A 394 -8.06 9.89 -17.78
C VAL A 394 -8.39 11.08 -16.90
N PHE A 395 -7.50 11.40 -15.95
CA PHE A 395 -7.70 12.53 -15.07
C PHE A 395 -7.92 13.82 -15.85
N GLN A 396 -8.92 14.58 -15.43
CA GLN A 396 -9.19 15.93 -15.91
C GLN A 396 -9.38 16.84 -14.69
N PRO A 397 -8.95 18.12 -14.73
CA PRO A 397 -9.08 19.03 -13.60
C PRO A 397 -10.51 19.17 -13.04
N ASP A 398 -11.54 19.02 -13.86
CA ASP A 398 -12.94 19.06 -13.40
C ASP A 398 -13.33 17.86 -12.51
N MET A 399 -12.54 16.79 -12.49
CA MET A 399 -12.76 15.62 -11.62
C MET A 399 -12.46 15.92 -10.15
N ASP A 400 -11.46 16.78 -9.86
CA ASP A 400 -11.17 17.25 -8.50
C ASP A 400 -12.40 17.96 -7.89
N ARG A 401 -13.13 18.75 -8.71
CA ARG A 401 -14.37 19.41 -8.28
C ARG A 401 -15.45 18.39 -7.93
N ARG A 402 -15.64 17.35 -8.74
CA ARG A 402 -16.65 16.31 -8.47
C ARG A 402 -16.37 15.56 -7.17
N ASN A 403 -15.12 15.18 -6.91
CA ASN A 403 -14.76 14.51 -5.66
C ASN A 403 -14.96 15.44 -4.44
N ALA A 404 -14.54 16.70 -4.54
CA ALA A 404 -14.80 17.69 -3.49
C ALA A 404 -16.31 17.92 -3.26
N ASP A 405 -17.11 17.92 -4.31
CA ASP A 405 -18.57 18.01 -4.22
C ASP A 405 -19.17 16.76 -3.55
N TYR A 406 -18.66 15.56 -3.83
CA TYR A 406 -19.10 14.31 -3.19
C TYR A 406 -18.88 14.34 -1.67
N VAL A 407 -17.68 14.71 -1.23
CA VAL A 407 -17.34 14.85 0.20
C VAL A 407 -18.21 15.91 0.88
N TRP A 408 -18.47 17.02 0.18
CA TRP A 408 -19.35 18.07 0.66
C TRP A 408 -20.80 17.56 0.78
N LEU A 409 -21.30 16.80 -0.21
CA LEU A 409 -22.64 16.21 -0.21
C LEU A 409 -22.82 15.21 0.94
N ASP A 410 -21.86 14.29 1.17
CA ASP A 410 -21.95 13.32 2.28
C ASP A 410 -22.10 14.01 3.63
N THR A 411 -21.22 14.99 3.87
CA THR A 411 -21.15 15.69 5.14
C THR A 411 -22.40 16.55 5.36
N ASN A 412 -22.83 17.28 4.34
CA ASN A 412 -23.87 18.30 4.51
C ASN A 412 -25.30 17.77 4.28
N LEU A 413 -25.50 16.71 3.49
CA LEU A 413 -26.83 16.12 3.31
C LEU A 413 -27.30 15.44 4.61
N ARG A 414 -26.40 14.77 5.33
CA ARG A 414 -26.68 14.22 6.67
C ARG A 414 -27.07 15.30 7.67
N LYS A 415 -26.35 16.42 7.69
CA LYS A 415 -26.71 17.59 8.50
C LYS A 415 -28.05 18.18 8.08
N ALA A 416 -28.31 18.26 6.77
CA ALA A 416 -29.55 18.82 6.24
C ALA A 416 -30.79 18.06 6.73
N LEU A 417 -30.70 16.72 6.84
CA LEU A 417 -31.73 15.87 7.43
C LEU A 417 -31.99 16.17 8.91
N ALA A 418 -30.96 16.53 9.68
CA ALA A 418 -31.05 16.80 11.11
C ALA A 418 -31.44 18.27 11.44
N GLU A 419 -31.09 19.21 10.57
CA GLU A 419 -31.11 20.66 10.88
C GLU A 419 -32.17 21.46 10.10
N ASN A 420 -33.23 20.80 9.59
CA ASN A 420 -34.35 21.45 8.87
C ASN A 420 -33.92 22.27 7.62
N HIS A 421 -32.89 21.84 6.91
CA HIS A 421 -32.45 22.49 5.67
C HIS A 421 -33.18 21.99 4.41
N LEU A 422 -33.99 20.94 4.58
CA LEU A 422 -34.82 20.36 3.53
C LEU A 422 -36.23 20.96 3.58
N MET A 423 -36.85 21.09 2.41
CA MET A 423 -38.22 21.58 2.26
C MET A 423 -38.89 20.99 1.04
N LEU A 424 -40.21 20.93 1.05
CA LEU A 424 -41.01 20.47 -0.09
C LEU A 424 -41.61 21.68 -0.81
N TYR A 425 -41.43 21.69 -2.14
CA TYR A 425 -42.15 22.58 -3.03
C TYR A 425 -43.26 21.78 -3.71
N TYR A 426 -44.39 22.41 -3.97
CA TYR A 426 -45.59 21.75 -4.47
C TYR A 426 -45.92 22.27 -5.86
N GLN A 427 -46.04 21.35 -6.82
CA GLN A 427 -46.46 21.69 -8.18
C GLN A 427 -47.88 21.16 -8.45
N PRO A 428 -48.84 22.01 -8.87
CA PRO A 428 -50.21 21.58 -9.11
C PRO A 428 -50.36 20.69 -10.34
N LYS A 429 -51.22 19.67 -10.19
CA LYS A 429 -51.75 18.83 -11.27
C LYS A 429 -53.18 19.27 -11.57
N LEU A 430 -53.41 19.76 -12.79
CA LEU A 430 -54.70 20.29 -13.20
C LEU A 430 -55.49 19.22 -13.93
N VAL A 431 -56.74 19.01 -13.56
CA VAL A 431 -57.65 18.12 -14.29
C VAL A 431 -57.86 18.67 -15.69
N GLY A 432 -57.66 17.82 -16.71
CA GLY A 432 -57.65 18.24 -18.11
C GLY A 432 -58.94 18.94 -18.55
N ARG A 433 -60.10 18.43 -18.12
CA ARG A 433 -61.42 18.93 -18.53
C ARG A 433 -61.93 20.15 -17.76
N THR A 434 -61.66 20.21 -16.46
CA THR A 434 -62.24 21.24 -15.58
C THR A 434 -61.24 22.31 -15.17
N GLY A 435 -59.94 22.05 -15.30
CA GLY A 435 -58.89 22.94 -14.82
C GLY A 435 -58.79 23.03 -13.30
N GLU A 436 -59.55 22.21 -12.57
CA GLU A 436 -59.50 22.09 -11.12
C GLU A 436 -58.21 21.41 -10.66
N VAL A 437 -57.81 21.68 -9.41
CA VAL A 437 -56.62 21.10 -8.79
C VAL A 437 -57.07 20.19 -7.67
N HIS A 438 -56.81 18.89 -7.82
CA HIS A 438 -57.08 17.88 -6.80
C HIS A 438 -55.82 17.27 -6.20
N SER A 439 -54.67 17.45 -6.85
CA SER A 439 -53.41 16.91 -6.39
C SER A 439 -52.24 17.82 -6.75
N VAL A 440 -51.16 17.67 -6.00
CA VAL A 440 -49.86 18.29 -6.25
C VAL A 440 -48.78 17.22 -6.25
N GLU A 441 -47.66 17.50 -6.91
CA GLU A 441 -46.42 16.78 -6.70
C GLU A 441 -45.56 17.49 -5.66
N ALA A 442 -45.05 16.74 -4.68
CA ALA A 442 -44.07 17.21 -3.71
C ALA A 442 -42.66 17.00 -4.25
N LEU A 443 -41.98 18.11 -4.48
CA LEU A 443 -40.65 18.18 -5.05
C LEU A 443 -39.67 18.64 -3.98
N LEU A 444 -38.76 17.75 -3.60
CA LEU A 444 -37.76 18.02 -2.58
C LEU A 444 -36.83 19.16 -3.00
N ARG A 445 -36.53 20.04 -2.06
CA ARG A 445 -35.57 21.13 -2.19
C ARG A 445 -34.64 21.13 -1.00
N TRP A 446 -33.37 21.44 -1.26
CA TRP A 446 -32.37 21.60 -0.22
C TRP A 446 -31.82 23.02 -0.25
N ARG A 447 -32.03 23.73 0.87
CA ARG A 447 -31.46 25.05 1.10
C ARG A 447 -30.26 24.93 2.04
N SER A 448 -29.08 24.80 1.45
CA SER A 448 -27.82 24.81 2.18
C SER A 448 -27.53 26.22 2.74
N PRO A 449 -27.07 26.35 4.00
CA PRO A 449 -26.57 27.61 4.53
C PRO A 449 -25.38 28.17 3.73
N GLU A 450 -24.54 27.29 3.18
CA GLU A 450 -23.30 27.64 2.48
C GLU A 450 -23.53 27.86 0.99
N ARG A 451 -24.29 26.98 0.33
CA ARG A 451 -24.46 26.96 -1.14
C ARG A 451 -25.82 27.48 -1.62
N GLY A 452 -26.70 27.92 -0.72
CA GLY A 452 -28.05 28.33 -1.08
C GLY A 452 -28.89 27.15 -1.59
N MET A 453 -29.67 27.34 -2.65
CA MET A 453 -30.52 26.29 -3.19
C MET A 453 -29.70 25.28 -4.00
N VAL A 454 -29.61 24.05 -3.50
CA VAL A 454 -28.93 22.94 -4.18
C VAL A 454 -29.94 22.21 -5.07
N CYS A 455 -29.54 21.96 -6.32
CA CYS A 455 -30.39 21.29 -7.31
C CYS A 455 -30.63 19.81 -6.92
N PRO A 456 -31.89 19.30 -6.98
CA PRO A 456 -32.18 17.88 -6.79
C PRO A 456 -31.36 16.94 -7.67
N GLY A 457 -31.11 17.32 -8.94
CA GLY A 457 -30.27 16.54 -9.84
C GLY A 457 -28.82 16.38 -9.39
N THR A 458 -28.36 17.15 -8.40
CA THR A 458 -27.02 17.04 -7.83
C THR A 458 -26.98 16.08 -6.63
N PHE A 459 -27.96 16.15 -5.73
CA PHE A 459 -27.89 15.42 -4.45
C PHE A 459 -28.76 14.15 -4.41
N ILE A 460 -29.78 14.00 -5.27
CA ILE A 460 -30.59 12.78 -5.31
C ILE A 460 -29.77 11.57 -5.82
N PRO A 461 -29.02 11.66 -6.93
CA PRO A 461 -28.18 10.53 -7.37
C PRO A 461 -27.14 10.13 -6.32
N TYR A 462 -26.56 11.14 -5.65
CA TYR A 462 -25.66 10.93 -4.53
C TYR A 462 -26.34 10.22 -3.35
N ALA A 463 -27.56 10.64 -2.98
CA ALA A 463 -28.32 10.03 -1.90
C ALA A 463 -28.65 8.57 -2.19
N GLU A 464 -28.98 8.26 -3.45
CA GLU A 464 -29.19 6.88 -3.89
C GLU A 464 -27.92 6.07 -3.68
N GLU A 465 -26.79 6.52 -4.24
CA GLU A 465 -25.51 5.82 -4.16
C GLU A 465 -25.04 5.56 -2.72
N SER A 466 -25.08 6.59 -1.88
CA SER A 466 -24.64 6.55 -0.48
C SER A 466 -25.60 5.83 0.47
N GLY A 467 -26.81 5.48 0.01
CA GLY A 467 -27.88 4.91 0.83
C GLY A 467 -28.63 5.94 1.69
N LEU A 468 -28.32 7.24 1.56
CA LEU A 468 -29.07 8.31 2.22
C LEU A 468 -30.47 8.54 1.63
N ILE A 469 -30.80 7.92 0.50
CA ILE A 469 -32.12 8.02 -0.11
C ILE A 469 -33.23 7.45 0.77
N SER A 470 -32.97 6.37 1.52
CA SER A 470 -33.95 5.79 2.45
C SER A 470 -34.33 6.75 3.58
N PRO A 471 -33.41 7.29 4.40
CA PRO A 471 -33.77 8.27 5.43
C PRO A 471 -34.34 9.56 4.84
N LEU A 472 -33.91 9.97 3.65
CA LEU A 472 -34.48 11.11 2.94
C LEU A 472 -35.93 10.87 2.55
N GLY A 473 -36.25 9.69 2.03
CA GLY A 473 -37.60 9.28 1.70
C GLY A 473 -38.53 9.25 2.91
N VAL A 474 -38.06 8.73 4.04
CA VAL A 474 -38.82 8.75 5.30
C VAL A 474 -39.16 10.19 5.71
N TRP A 475 -38.18 11.11 5.60
CA TRP A 475 -38.41 12.52 5.88
C TRP A 475 -39.46 13.13 4.92
N VAL A 476 -39.34 12.86 3.61
CA VAL A 476 -40.29 13.35 2.58
C VAL A 476 -41.71 12.84 2.85
N MET A 477 -41.88 11.55 3.14
CA MET A 477 -43.20 10.96 3.43
C MET A 477 -43.85 11.59 4.66
N ARG A 478 -43.08 11.81 5.74
CA ARG A 478 -43.56 12.46 6.96
C ARG A 478 -43.97 13.90 6.71
N GLU A 479 -43.15 14.67 6.00
CA GLU A 479 -43.44 16.08 5.74
C GLU A 479 -44.62 16.25 4.78
N ALA A 480 -44.74 15.39 3.77
CA ALA A 480 -45.90 15.35 2.88
C ALA A 480 -47.19 14.99 3.65
N ALA A 481 -47.16 13.98 4.52
CA ALA A 481 -48.30 13.61 5.35
C ALA A 481 -48.70 14.76 6.30
N ARG A 482 -47.72 15.39 6.96
CA ARG A 482 -47.95 16.55 7.83
C ARG A 482 -48.60 17.71 7.06
N GLN A 483 -48.11 18.02 5.86
CA GLN A 483 -48.66 19.09 5.04
C GLN A 483 -50.07 18.77 4.52
N ALA A 484 -50.32 17.53 4.08
CA ALA A 484 -51.64 17.09 3.64
C ALA A 484 -52.67 17.18 4.78
N ALA A 485 -52.29 16.81 6.00
CA ALA A 485 -53.15 16.97 7.18
C ALA A 485 -53.43 18.45 7.51
N ALA A 486 -52.44 19.32 7.35
CA ALA A 486 -52.62 20.76 7.53
C ALA A 486 -53.62 21.33 6.50
N TRP A 487 -53.44 21.01 5.22
CA TRP A 487 -54.37 21.43 4.17
C TRP A 487 -55.79 20.90 4.37
N LYS A 488 -55.94 19.63 4.79
CA LYS A 488 -57.26 19.05 5.12
C LYS A 488 -57.95 19.84 6.25
N ARG A 489 -57.18 20.24 7.28
CA ARG A 489 -57.69 21.07 8.39
C ARG A 489 -58.17 22.45 7.93
N ASP A 490 -57.48 23.00 6.93
CA ASP A 490 -57.82 24.30 6.32
C ASP A 490 -58.94 24.18 5.25
N GLY A 491 -59.58 23.01 5.13
CA GLY A 491 -60.67 22.75 4.18
C GLY A 491 -60.22 22.46 2.75
N LEU A 492 -58.92 22.24 2.53
CA LEU A 492 -58.33 21.90 1.24
C LEU A 492 -58.16 20.39 1.11
N ASN A 493 -58.98 19.75 0.28
CA ASN A 493 -58.88 18.33 -0.03
C ASN A 493 -57.91 18.09 -1.21
N ILE A 494 -56.61 18.34 -1.00
CA ILE A 494 -55.56 18.19 -2.02
C ILE A 494 -54.67 16.99 -1.67
N ARG A 495 -54.52 16.06 -2.62
CA ARG A 495 -53.60 14.93 -2.48
C ARG A 495 -52.17 15.34 -2.80
N ILE A 496 -51.18 14.75 -2.14
CA ILE A 496 -49.76 15.05 -2.33
C ILE A 496 -49.05 13.80 -2.84
N ALA A 497 -48.54 13.85 -4.06
CA ALA A 497 -47.75 12.77 -4.62
C ALA A 497 -46.26 12.92 -4.25
N VAL A 498 -45.62 11.87 -3.78
CA VAL A 498 -44.19 11.84 -3.44
C VAL A 498 -43.44 10.86 -4.34
N ASN A 499 -42.29 11.28 -4.83
CA ASN A 499 -41.39 10.45 -5.61
C ASN A 499 -40.68 9.42 -4.74
N MET A 500 -40.53 8.20 -5.25
CA MET A 500 -39.85 7.10 -4.58
C MET A 500 -38.89 6.43 -5.55
N SER A 501 -37.64 6.24 -5.11
CA SER A 501 -36.61 5.58 -5.92
C SER A 501 -36.68 4.05 -5.82
N ALA A 502 -36.08 3.37 -6.81
CA ALA A 502 -35.99 1.91 -6.84
C ALA A 502 -35.33 1.34 -5.58
N ARG A 503 -34.24 1.97 -5.11
CA ARG A 503 -33.52 1.55 -3.89
C ARG A 503 -34.37 1.62 -2.62
N GLN A 504 -35.38 2.49 -2.58
CA GLN A 504 -36.29 2.56 -1.43
C GLN A 504 -37.34 1.44 -1.44
N LEU A 505 -37.67 0.89 -2.61
CA LEU A 505 -38.56 -0.27 -2.70
C LEU A 505 -37.91 -1.55 -2.20
N ASP A 506 -36.59 -1.69 -2.39
CA ASP A 506 -35.83 -2.81 -1.82
C ASP A 506 -35.78 -2.80 -0.27
N ASP A 507 -36.06 -1.64 0.35
CA ASP A 507 -36.13 -1.51 1.79
C ASP A 507 -37.46 -2.06 2.33
N LYS A 508 -37.39 -3.23 2.98
CA LYS A 508 -38.54 -3.88 3.63
C LYS A 508 -39.26 -3.00 4.65
N GLY A 509 -38.61 -1.93 5.15
CA GLY A 509 -39.19 -0.97 6.08
C GLY A 509 -40.09 0.10 5.45
N VAL A 510 -40.04 0.33 4.13
CA VAL A 510 -40.63 1.53 3.50
C VAL A 510 -42.15 1.67 3.72
N VAL A 511 -42.89 0.56 3.62
CA VAL A 511 -44.35 0.55 3.86
C VAL A 511 -44.66 0.86 5.32
N SER A 512 -43.86 0.34 6.25
CA SER A 512 -44.03 0.62 7.68
C SER A 512 -43.77 2.09 8.01
N ASP A 513 -42.81 2.71 7.33
CA ASP A 513 -42.52 4.13 7.46
C ASP A 513 -43.63 5.01 6.89
N PHE A 514 -44.18 4.62 5.74
CA PHE A 514 -45.33 5.29 5.15
C PHE A 514 -46.56 5.19 6.06
N MET A 515 -46.89 3.99 6.54
CA MET A 515 -48.00 3.77 7.47
C MET A 515 -47.86 4.61 8.74
N ARG A 516 -46.65 4.70 9.29
CA ARG A 516 -46.36 5.56 10.45
C ARG A 516 -46.55 7.04 10.11
N ALA A 517 -46.05 7.52 8.96
CA ALA A 517 -46.22 8.90 8.53
C ALA A 517 -47.70 9.30 8.39
N ILE A 518 -48.52 8.43 7.80
CA ILE A 518 -49.97 8.63 7.66
C ILE A 518 -50.68 8.58 9.02
N GLY A 519 -50.31 7.62 9.88
CA GLY A 519 -50.86 7.45 11.22
C GLY A 519 -50.58 8.63 12.13
N ASP A 520 -49.33 9.09 12.19
CA ASP A 520 -48.89 10.25 12.99
C ASP A 520 -49.60 11.55 12.55
N ALA A 521 -49.93 11.66 11.26
CA ALA A 521 -50.64 12.80 10.69
C ALA A 521 -52.18 12.72 10.81
N GLY A 522 -52.73 11.57 11.23
CA GLY A 522 -54.18 11.34 11.36
C GLY A 522 -54.92 11.38 10.02
N LEU A 523 -54.29 10.91 8.93
CA LEU A 523 -54.83 10.98 7.58
C LEU A 523 -55.70 9.75 7.23
N ASP A 524 -56.96 9.77 7.67
CA ASP A 524 -58.01 8.85 7.18
C ASP A 524 -59.16 9.66 6.52
N PRO A 525 -59.42 9.52 5.21
CA PRO A 525 -58.68 8.69 4.24
C PRO A 525 -57.28 9.24 3.93
N CYS A 526 -56.41 8.36 3.41
CA CYS A 526 -55.06 8.72 2.98
C CYS A 526 -55.09 9.74 1.83
N MET A 527 -54.23 10.76 1.96
CA MET A 527 -54.10 11.89 1.02
C MET A 527 -52.68 12.00 0.45
N VAL A 528 -51.83 10.99 0.65
CA VAL A 528 -50.48 10.92 0.06
C VAL A 528 -50.47 9.82 -0.99
N ASP A 529 -49.98 10.15 -2.18
CA ASP A 529 -49.85 9.26 -3.33
C ASP A 529 -48.35 8.99 -3.59
N ILE A 530 -48.02 7.88 -4.23
CA ILE A 530 -46.64 7.47 -4.52
C ILE A 530 -46.39 7.52 -6.02
N GLU A 531 -45.25 8.07 -6.43
CA GLU A 531 -44.78 8.07 -7.82
C GLU A 531 -43.52 7.21 -7.93
N LEU A 532 -43.54 6.26 -8.85
CA LEU A 532 -42.47 5.28 -9.06
C LEU A 532 -41.92 5.47 -10.47
N THR A 533 -40.60 5.53 -10.64
CA THR A 533 -40.02 5.54 -11.98
C THR A 533 -40.15 4.17 -12.64
N GLU A 534 -40.03 4.16 -13.97
CA GLU A 534 -40.08 2.92 -14.75
C GLU A 534 -38.99 1.89 -14.36
N SER A 535 -37.79 2.38 -14.00
CA SER A 535 -36.68 1.54 -13.53
C SER A 535 -36.99 0.75 -12.27
N CYS A 536 -37.88 1.25 -11.40
CA CYS A 536 -38.33 0.56 -10.18
C CYS A 536 -39.00 -0.79 -10.46
N LEU A 537 -39.55 -0.98 -11.67
CA LEU A 537 -40.30 -2.18 -12.04
C LEU A 537 -39.44 -3.27 -12.67
N ILE A 538 -38.21 -2.94 -13.09
CA ILE A 538 -37.34 -3.84 -13.87
C ILE A 538 -36.50 -4.73 -12.96
N GLU A 539 -36.10 -4.25 -11.78
CA GLU A 539 -35.17 -4.96 -10.89
C GLU A 539 -35.82 -6.20 -10.22
N ASP A 540 -37.01 -6.04 -9.61
CA ASP A 540 -37.81 -7.14 -9.04
C ASP A 540 -39.32 -6.83 -9.16
N GLU A 541 -39.91 -7.27 -10.28
CA GLU A 541 -41.34 -7.05 -10.59
C GLU A 541 -42.27 -7.61 -9.50
N GLY A 542 -41.92 -8.76 -8.91
CA GLY A 542 -42.76 -9.42 -7.89
C GLY A 542 -42.81 -8.62 -6.60
N ALA A 543 -41.65 -8.21 -6.09
CA ALA A 543 -41.55 -7.39 -4.89
C ALA A 543 -42.23 -6.02 -5.08
N ALA A 544 -42.04 -5.38 -6.23
CA ALA A 544 -42.66 -4.09 -6.55
C ALA A 544 -44.19 -4.20 -6.53
N ILE A 545 -44.77 -5.23 -7.17
CA ILE A 545 -46.23 -5.45 -7.18
C ILE A 545 -46.79 -5.59 -5.76
N ASP A 546 -46.11 -6.34 -4.89
CA ASP A 546 -46.58 -6.55 -3.52
C ASP A 546 -46.49 -5.28 -2.66
N LEU A 547 -45.48 -4.44 -2.87
CA LEU A 547 -45.38 -3.12 -2.22
C LEU A 547 -46.47 -2.17 -2.70
N ILE A 548 -46.71 -2.10 -4.01
CA ILE A 548 -47.78 -1.27 -4.61
C ILE A 548 -49.13 -1.66 -4.01
N LYS A 549 -49.43 -2.96 -3.90
CA LYS A 549 -50.67 -3.44 -3.26
C LYS A 549 -50.79 -2.96 -1.82
N GLN A 550 -49.70 -2.99 -1.04
CA GLN A 550 -49.70 -2.52 0.34
C GLN A 550 -49.96 -1.02 0.44
N PHE A 551 -49.32 -0.19 -0.39
CA PHE A 551 -49.61 1.25 -0.44
C PHE A 551 -51.08 1.53 -0.78
N ARG A 552 -51.63 0.79 -1.75
CA ARG A 552 -53.04 0.91 -2.13
C ARG A 552 -54.00 0.47 -1.03
N GLN A 553 -53.68 -0.57 -0.27
CA GLN A 553 -54.46 -1.00 0.90
C GLN A 553 -54.52 0.10 1.98
N LEU A 554 -53.48 0.93 2.08
CA LEU A 554 -53.44 2.11 2.94
C LEU A 554 -54.17 3.33 2.33
N GLY A 555 -54.75 3.20 1.14
CA GLY A 555 -55.52 4.26 0.47
C GLY A 555 -54.69 5.25 -0.35
N ALA A 556 -53.40 4.98 -0.55
CA ALA A 556 -52.56 5.74 -1.46
C ALA A 556 -52.87 5.38 -2.92
N ARG A 557 -52.75 6.36 -3.82
CA ARG A 557 -52.69 6.07 -5.26
C ARG A 557 -51.24 5.87 -5.68
N VAL A 558 -51.02 5.04 -6.68
CA VAL A 558 -49.69 4.79 -7.21
C VAL A 558 -49.65 5.17 -8.69
N HIS A 559 -48.71 6.07 -9.02
CA HIS A 559 -48.49 6.55 -10.37
C HIS A 559 -47.14 6.04 -10.89
N LEU A 560 -47.09 5.71 -12.18
CA LEU A 560 -45.84 5.41 -12.87
C LEU A 560 -45.31 6.68 -13.51
N ASP A 561 -44.12 7.09 -13.11
CA ASP A 561 -43.41 8.28 -13.57
C ASP A 561 -42.45 8.01 -14.73
N ASP A 562 -42.09 9.07 -15.46
CA ASP A 562 -41.16 9.06 -16.60
C ASP A 562 -41.49 8.04 -17.71
N PHE A 563 -42.79 7.73 -17.89
CA PHE A 563 -43.20 6.65 -18.79
C PHE A 563 -42.82 6.91 -20.25
N GLY A 564 -42.13 5.94 -20.85
CA GLY A 564 -41.69 5.97 -22.25
C GLY A 564 -40.20 6.26 -22.42
N THR A 565 -39.50 6.58 -21.34
CA THR A 565 -38.04 6.77 -21.35
C THR A 565 -37.26 5.47 -21.07
N GLY A 566 -37.94 4.40 -20.61
CA GLY A 566 -37.37 3.09 -20.28
C GLY A 566 -37.79 1.92 -21.18
N TYR A 567 -37.55 0.69 -20.69
CA TYR A 567 -37.72 -0.58 -21.41
C TYR A 567 -38.97 -1.41 -21.01
N SER A 568 -39.96 -0.81 -20.36
CA SER A 568 -41.16 -1.52 -19.88
C SER A 568 -41.93 -2.11 -21.04
N SER A 569 -42.18 -3.41 -20.96
CA SER A 569 -43.06 -4.03 -21.92
C SER A 569 -44.52 -3.67 -21.58
N LEU A 570 -45.34 -3.46 -22.61
CA LEU A 570 -46.79 -3.28 -22.45
C LEU A 570 -47.44 -4.43 -21.66
N SER A 571 -46.85 -5.63 -21.72
CA SER A 571 -47.28 -6.79 -20.96
C SER A 571 -47.01 -6.68 -19.45
N GLN A 572 -45.97 -5.97 -19.03
CA GLN A 572 -45.70 -5.68 -17.61
C GLN A 572 -46.71 -4.65 -17.07
N LEU A 573 -46.96 -3.58 -17.83
CA LEU A 573 -47.91 -2.53 -17.43
C LEU A 573 -49.32 -3.08 -17.15
N ALA A 574 -49.75 -4.09 -17.90
CA ALA A 574 -51.05 -4.75 -17.70
C ALA A 574 -51.16 -5.57 -16.40
N ARG A 575 -50.05 -5.91 -15.74
CA ARG A 575 -50.03 -6.75 -14.53
C ARG A 575 -49.90 -5.93 -13.25
N ILE A 576 -49.39 -4.71 -13.35
CA ILE A 576 -49.07 -3.88 -12.20
C ILE A 576 -50.31 -3.04 -11.83
N PRO A 577 -50.74 -3.06 -10.55
CA PRO A 577 -51.95 -2.35 -10.13
C PRO A 577 -51.68 -0.85 -9.96
N LEU A 578 -51.54 -0.11 -11.05
CA LEU A 578 -51.33 1.34 -11.07
C LEU A 578 -52.67 2.11 -11.15
N ASP A 579 -52.66 3.39 -10.75
CA ASP A 579 -53.81 4.29 -10.90
C ASP A 579 -53.65 5.26 -12.07
N ALA A 580 -52.41 5.65 -12.36
CA ALA A 580 -52.10 6.56 -13.45
C ALA A 580 -50.70 6.31 -14.01
N ILE A 581 -50.50 6.74 -15.26
CA ILE A 581 -49.19 6.91 -15.87
C ILE A 581 -48.93 8.40 -16.10
N LYS A 582 -47.68 8.82 -15.89
CA LYS A 582 -47.20 10.18 -16.16
C LYS A 582 -46.37 10.14 -17.43
N LEU A 583 -46.81 10.90 -18.43
CA LEU A 583 -46.17 11.00 -19.73
C LEU A 583 -45.05 12.03 -19.64
N ASP A 584 -43.81 11.58 -19.81
CA ASP A 584 -42.61 12.38 -19.60
C ASP A 584 -42.58 13.65 -20.49
N ALA A 585 -41.92 14.68 -19.99
CA ALA A 585 -41.78 15.97 -20.66
C ALA A 585 -41.12 15.85 -22.05
N SER A 586 -40.27 14.85 -22.29
CA SER A 586 -39.67 14.63 -23.61
C SER A 586 -40.69 14.26 -24.69
N PHE A 587 -41.83 13.66 -24.31
CA PHE A 587 -42.93 13.35 -25.23
C PHE A 587 -43.95 14.49 -25.34
N VAL A 588 -44.00 15.39 -24.35
CA VAL A 588 -44.89 16.57 -24.35
C VAL A 588 -44.27 17.76 -25.07
N ARG A 589 -42.97 18.02 -24.89
CA ARG A 589 -42.32 19.20 -25.47
C ARG A 589 -42.41 19.20 -26.99
N GLY A 590 -42.98 20.27 -27.55
CA GLY A 590 -43.15 20.42 -28.99
C GLY A 590 -44.10 19.39 -29.62
N VAL A 591 -44.95 18.72 -28.83
CA VAL A 591 -45.91 17.72 -29.34
C VAL A 591 -46.88 18.32 -30.34
N ASN A 592 -47.16 19.61 -30.29
CA ASN A 592 -47.99 20.32 -31.27
C ASN A 592 -47.38 20.34 -32.69
N GLU A 593 -46.05 20.23 -32.82
CA GLU A 593 -45.34 20.36 -34.10
C GLU A 593 -44.70 19.06 -34.59
N ASN A 594 -44.24 18.18 -33.68
CA ASN A 594 -43.50 16.97 -34.03
C ASN A 594 -44.45 15.78 -34.28
N PRO A 595 -44.59 15.28 -35.54
CA PRO A 595 -45.51 14.18 -35.85
C PRO A 595 -45.17 12.87 -35.12
N VAL A 596 -43.89 12.64 -34.81
CA VAL A 596 -43.45 11.44 -34.06
C VAL A 596 -43.92 11.52 -32.62
N SER A 597 -43.69 12.65 -31.94
CA SER A 597 -44.20 12.87 -30.59
C SER A 597 -45.72 12.78 -30.53
N GLN A 598 -46.43 13.30 -31.53
CA GLN A 598 -47.89 13.16 -31.64
C GLN A 598 -48.35 11.71 -31.73
N ALA A 599 -47.70 10.92 -32.59
CA ALA A 599 -48.03 9.51 -32.77
C ALA A 599 -47.78 8.71 -31.48
N LEU A 600 -46.66 8.96 -30.81
CA LEU A 600 -46.30 8.31 -29.55
C LEU A 600 -47.27 8.68 -28.43
N ALA A 601 -47.57 9.97 -28.24
CA ALA A 601 -48.54 10.42 -27.25
C ALA A 601 -49.94 9.82 -27.49
N ARG A 602 -50.40 9.76 -28.75
CA ARG A 602 -51.66 9.08 -29.11
C ARG A 602 -51.65 7.59 -28.74
N ALA A 603 -50.56 6.90 -29.05
CA ALA A 603 -50.43 5.47 -28.77
C ALA A 603 -50.44 5.20 -27.25
N ILE A 604 -49.66 5.96 -26.48
CA ILE A 604 -49.58 5.83 -25.02
C ILE A 604 -50.93 6.09 -24.37
N VAL A 605 -51.63 7.17 -24.77
CA VAL A 605 -52.97 7.49 -24.24
C VAL A 605 -53.99 6.38 -24.58
N ALA A 606 -53.92 5.81 -25.78
CA ALA A 606 -54.80 4.71 -26.17
C ALA A 606 -54.55 3.43 -25.35
N VAL A 607 -53.28 3.10 -25.11
CA VAL A 607 -52.88 1.97 -24.26
C VAL A 607 -53.39 2.18 -22.82
N ALA A 608 -53.11 3.35 -22.24
CA ALA A 608 -53.50 3.67 -20.86
C ALA A 608 -55.00 3.51 -20.66
N ARG A 609 -55.81 4.04 -21.59
CA ARG A 609 -57.27 3.88 -21.57
C ARG A 609 -57.72 2.43 -21.63
N THR A 610 -57.04 1.61 -22.44
CA THR A 610 -57.35 0.17 -22.57
C THR A 610 -57.06 -0.58 -21.27
N LEU A 611 -56.05 -0.12 -20.52
CA LEU A 611 -55.69 -0.66 -19.20
C LEU A 611 -56.42 0.02 -18.04
N GLU A 612 -57.39 0.90 -18.32
CA GLU A 612 -58.14 1.68 -17.33
C GLU A 612 -57.25 2.58 -16.43
N LEU A 613 -56.08 2.98 -16.95
CA LEU A 613 -55.13 3.87 -16.30
C LEU A 613 -55.40 5.32 -16.69
N LYS A 614 -55.31 6.24 -15.72
CA LYS A 614 -55.34 7.68 -16.00
C LYS A 614 -54.04 8.15 -16.62
N VAL A 615 -54.08 9.20 -17.44
CA VAL A 615 -52.89 9.81 -18.03
C VAL A 615 -52.67 11.22 -17.50
N ILE A 616 -51.48 11.46 -16.97
CA ILE A 616 -51.01 12.76 -16.52
C ILE A 616 -49.92 13.21 -17.48
N ALA A 617 -50.07 14.36 -18.14
CA ALA A 617 -49.03 14.90 -19.02
C ALA A 617 -48.11 15.87 -18.25
N GLU A 618 -46.80 15.62 -18.29
CA GLU A 618 -45.78 16.37 -17.56
C GLU A 618 -45.10 17.40 -18.45
N GLY A 619 -44.53 18.45 -17.85
CA GLY A 619 -43.71 19.41 -18.58
C GLY A 619 -44.46 20.22 -19.65
N VAL A 620 -45.76 20.48 -19.46
CA VAL A 620 -46.54 21.35 -20.36
C VAL A 620 -46.09 22.80 -20.19
N GLU A 621 -45.52 23.39 -21.23
CA GLU A 621 -44.94 24.74 -21.19
C GLU A 621 -45.72 25.75 -22.04
N THR A 622 -46.42 25.30 -23.08
CA THR A 622 -47.15 26.17 -24.02
C THR A 622 -48.64 25.86 -24.11
N VAL A 623 -49.44 26.87 -24.52
CA VAL A 623 -50.88 26.72 -24.70
C VAL A 623 -51.20 25.74 -25.84
N GLU A 624 -50.34 25.72 -26.86
CA GLU A 624 -50.43 24.85 -28.03
C GLU A 624 -50.22 23.37 -27.65
N GLU A 625 -49.22 23.07 -26.81
CA GLU A 625 -49.02 21.73 -26.24
C GLU A 625 -50.24 21.30 -25.42
N ALA A 626 -50.74 22.18 -24.55
CA ALA A 626 -51.92 21.92 -23.74
C ALA A 626 -53.15 21.63 -24.61
N GLY A 627 -53.36 22.41 -25.67
CA GLY A 627 -54.46 22.24 -26.61
C GLY A 627 -54.38 20.91 -27.35
N PHE A 628 -53.19 20.48 -27.78
CA PHE A 628 -53.00 19.17 -28.40
C PHE A 628 -53.33 18.03 -27.41
N LEU A 629 -52.83 18.10 -26.18
CA LEU A 629 -53.09 17.11 -25.14
C LEU A 629 -54.58 17.01 -24.78
N ASP A 630 -55.31 18.14 -24.83
CA ASP A 630 -56.77 18.15 -24.64
C ASP A 630 -57.50 17.37 -25.74
N THR A 631 -57.02 17.44 -26.99
CA THR A 631 -57.59 16.61 -28.08
C THR A 631 -57.35 15.12 -27.87
N LEU A 632 -56.27 14.75 -27.17
CA LEU A 632 -56.01 13.37 -26.78
C LEU A 632 -56.90 12.93 -25.63
N GLY A 633 -57.39 13.87 -24.83
CA GLY A 633 -58.22 13.65 -23.65
C GLY A 633 -57.43 13.04 -22.49
N VAL A 634 -56.27 13.61 -22.20
CA VAL A 634 -55.50 13.31 -20.97
C VAL A 634 -56.30 13.72 -19.73
N ASP A 635 -56.12 12.99 -18.63
CA ASP A 635 -56.90 13.19 -17.40
C ASP A 635 -56.39 14.38 -16.58
N ALA A 636 -55.07 14.59 -16.56
CA ALA A 636 -54.45 15.72 -15.90
C ALA A 636 -53.22 16.26 -16.65
N LYS A 637 -52.86 17.51 -16.36
CA LYS A 637 -51.73 18.22 -16.95
C LYS A 637 -50.94 18.93 -15.85
N GLN A 638 -49.61 18.87 -15.96
CA GLN A 638 -48.66 19.51 -15.07
C GLN A 638 -47.56 20.18 -15.89
N GLY A 639 -47.15 21.38 -15.48
CA GLY A 639 -46.05 22.09 -16.16
C GLY A 639 -46.01 23.58 -15.87
N TYR A 640 -44.97 24.23 -16.38
CA TYR A 640 -44.68 25.64 -16.10
C TYR A 640 -45.66 26.60 -16.75
N LEU A 641 -46.43 26.15 -17.75
CA LEU A 641 -47.58 26.89 -18.26
C LEU A 641 -48.55 27.30 -17.14
N TYR A 642 -48.79 26.39 -16.19
CA TYR A 642 -49.76 26.60 -15.12
C TYR A 642 -49.14 27.19 -13.87
N ALA A 643 -48.05 26.57 -13.42
CA ALA A 643 -47.31 27.00 -12.24
C ALA A 643 -45.97 26.29 -12.14
N LYS A 644 -44.96 27.04 -11.67
CA LYS A 644 -43.72 26.45 -11.17
C LYS A 644 -43.95 25.82 -9.78
N PRO A 645 -43.13 24.85 -9.35
CA PRO A 645 -43.14 24.35 -7.99
C PRO A 645 -42.98 25.50 -6.99
N MET A 646 -43.78 25.52 -5.93
CA MET A 646 -43.80 26.63 -4.97
C MET A 646 -43.96 26.15 -3.51
N PRO A 647 -43.53 26.94 -2.51
CA PRO A 647 -43.78 26.62 -1.10
C PRO A 647 -45.27 26.49 -0.77
N ALA A 648 -45.60 25.75 0.30
CA ALA A 648 -46.99 25.49 0.68
C ALA A 648 -47.85 26.75 0.85
N ALA A 649 -47.31 27.81 1.46
CA ALA A 649 -48.03 29.07 1.67
C ALA A 649 -48.36 29.80 0.36
N GLU A 650 -47.43 29.78 -0.60
CA GLU A 650 -47.63 30.35 -1.93
C GLU A 650 -48.65 29.53 -2.71
N PHE A 651 -48.62 28.20 -2.59
CA PHE A 651 -49.59 27.31 -3.23
C PHE A 651 -51.04 27.61 -2.79
N VAL A 652 -51.27 27.79 -1.49
CA VAL A 652 -52.61 28.12 -0.96
C VAL A 652 -53.12 29.44 -1.56
N THR A 653 -52.23 30.45 -1.65
CA THR A 653 -52.56 31.76 -2.22
C THR A 653 -52.89 31.64 -3.71
N TRP A 654 -52.05 30.93 -4.46
CA TRP A 654 -52.24 30.68 -5.89
C TRP A 654 -53.56 29.94 -6.16
N LEU A 655 -53.86 28.91 -5.37
CA LEU A 655 -55.09 28.12 -5.51
C LEU A 655 -56.35 28.97 -5.26
N ALA A 656 -56.33 29.84 -4.25
CA ALA A 656 -57.44 30.74 -3.95
C ALA A 656 -57.70 31.75 -5.08
N GLN A 657 -56.64 32.35 -5.63
CA GLN A 657 -56.75 33.26 -6.77
C GLN A 657 -57.30 32.56 -8.01
N ARG A 658 -56.83 31.33 -8.28
CA ARG A 658 -57.30 30.53 -9.42
C ARG A 658 -58.78 30.18 -9.32
N ARG A 659 -59.24 29.72 -8.15
CA ARG A 659 -60.67 29.43 -7.90
C ARG A 659 -61.54 30.66 -8.14
N ARG A 660 -61.07 31.85 -7.75
CA ARG A 660 -61.78 33.11 -8.00
C ARG A 660 -61.86 33.44 -9.49
N LEU A 661 -60.78 33.27 -10.24
CA LEU A 661 -60.79 33.50 -11.69
C LEU A 661 -61.72 32.52 -12.43
N HIS A 662 -61.77 31.26 -11.98
CA HIS A 662 -62.66 30.24 -12.55
C HIS A 662 -64.14 30.44 -12.20
N LEU A 663 -64.45 31.15 -11.11
CA LEU A 663 -65.83 31.55 -10.77
C LEU A 663 -66.30 32.80 -11.54
N ILE A 664 -65.36 33.58 -12.09
CA ILE A 664 -65.64 34.83 -12.83
C ILE A 664 -65.73 34.57 -14.34
N ALA A 665 -64.93 33.63 -14.85
CA ALA A 665 -65.00 33.12 -16.22
C ALA A 665 -66.15 32.11 -16.38
#